data_AF-A0A936Q360-F1
#
_entry.id   AF-A0A936Q360-F1
#
_cell.length_a   1.000
_cell.length_b   1.000
_cell.length_c   1.000
_cell.angle_alpha   90.00
_cell.angle_beta   90.00
_cell.angle_gamma   90.00
#
_symmetry.space_group_name_H-M   'P 1'
#
loop_
_entity.id
_entity.type
_entity.pdbx_description
1 polymer ?
#
loop_
_entity_poly.entity_id
_entity_poly.type
_entity_poly.pdbx_seq_one_letter_code
_entity_poly.pdbx_strand_id
1 'polypeptide(L)'
;MSDLPKVRAALDRIDAAMLDLLAERSAVVDEVAALKSRESDLSLRDLERERDLLSRVGREAQKRGLNAFHVVKIFRDVIEASVRRQESRLTREANEGAEPDVLRVAFQGAEGAYSHLAGRKFFGDRPEEPIFVGYRSFRQAVDAVERDECDYAILPLENSVAGSINETYTLLGTSKLHIMGEEVWPVEHCLLGISKVPLARLKRIYSHPQALMQCSEFLESLPGATAESFFDTAASVGRVKELGSEENAAIASAEAGELHGLVVLRRDIANQRNNQTRFVVVHKRRFRFDVRIPCRTSLLLVTDHKEGALERCLSELARASVNMTKLESRSMQNTPWEYQFYVDIEGNVEEPRVATALEGIGRNARYLRVLGCYPRKADPSLQVPRDVDLSPAEEAAAPGPAAPPLASESKVAYPLAARRAGDEAGRTLVKVGDVVFGEGFVVVAGPCAVENEGQVFEAARVVREGGGRVLRGGVFKPRTSPYAFQGLGMAGLDILVRAGQEYGLPIVTEVMSPEDVEKVALGADMLQIGARNMQNFALLKEVGQSKRPVLLKRGMMSSVEELLLAAEYILSAGNRHVVLCERGIRTFETSTRNTLDLGAVQVLKARSHLPVIVDPSHAMGITAFVAPMARAALAAGADGVIVEVHPNPAEALCDGAQALTPDLFVAMMGDLRRVAQALGVKMW
;
A
#
# COMPACT_ATOMS: atom_id res chain seq x y z
N MET A 1 28.61 -39.18 25.67
CA MET A 1 29.46 -38.43 24.71
C MET A 1 28.53 -37.81 23.69
N SER A 2 28.61 -36.51 23.47
CA SER A 2 27.64 -35.76 22.65
C SER A 2 27.69 -36.24 21.19
N ASP A 3 26.61 -36.83 20.69
CA ASP A 3 26.44 -37.23 19.27
C ASP A 3 26.31 -36.04 18.30
N LEU A 4 26.42 -34.81 18.82
CA LEU A 4 26.31 -33.56 18.05
C LEU A 4 27.25 -33.49 16.84
N PRO A 5 28.53 -33.92 16.89
CA PRO A 5 29.40 -33.89 15.71
C PRO A 5 28.91 -34.81 14.59
N LYS A 6 28.34 -35.97 14.91
CA LYS A 6 27.81 -36.90 13.90
C LYS A 6 26.54 -36.36 13.24
N VAL A 7 25.67 -35.72 14.02
CA VAL A 7 24.45 -35.07 13.49
C VAL A 7 24.83 -33.87 12.62
N ARG A 8 25.82 -33.06 13.01
CA ARG A 8 26.33 -31.96 12.18
C ARG A 8 26.92 -32.46 10.86
N ALA A 9 27.73 -33.51 10.88
CA ALA A 9 28.25 -34.11 9.65
C ALA A 9 27.15 -34.69 8.74
N ALA A 10 26.00 -35.08 9.30
CA ALA A 10 24.84 -35.48 8.50
C ALA A 10 24.14 -34.27 7.86
N LEU A 11 24.03 -33.14 8.57
CA LEU A 11 23.55 -31.87 8.01
C LEU A 11 24.45 -31.38 6.89
N ASP A 12 25.77 -31.36 7.08
CA ASP A 12 26.73 -30.90 6.07
C ASP A 12 26.60 -31.70 4.75
N ARG A 13 26.33 -33.02 4.84
CA ARG A 13 26.08 -33.86 3.66
C ARG A 13 24.76 -33.53 2.96
N ILE A 14 23.71 -33.19 3.70
CA ILE A 14 22.42 -32.79 3.13
C ILE A 14 22.57 -31.42 2.44
N ASP A 15 23.27 -30.49 3.08
CA ASP A 15 23.53 -29.16 2.52
C ASP A 15 24.32 -29.24 1.21
N ALA A 16 25.34 -30.11 1.16
CA ALA A 16 26.09 -30.38 -0.08
C ALA A 16 25.19 -30.92 -1.21
N ALA A 17 24.32 -31.90 -0.90
CA ALA A 17 23.39 -32.45 -1.88
C ALA A 17 22.37 -31.40 -2.39
N MET A 18 21.95 -30.47 -1.52
CA MET A 18 21.08 -29.35 -1.94
C MET A 18 21.79 -28.41 -2.92
N LEU A 19 23.09 -28.13 -2.71
CA LEU A 19 23.89 -27.32 -3.62
C LEU A 19 24.04 -28.00 -4.99
N ASP A 20 24.31 -29.30 -5.02
CA ASP A 20 24.42 -30.07 -6.27
C ASP A 20 23.10 -30.03 -7.07
N LEU A 21 21.96 -30.21 -6.40
CA LEU A 21 20.63 -30.12 -7.03
C LEU A 21 20.31 -28.71 -7.57
N LEU A 22 20.73 -27.66 -6.86
CA LEU A 22 20.57 -26.28 -7.34
C LEU A 22 21.44 -26.01 -8.57
N ALA A 23 22.66 -26.56 -8.61
CA ALA A 23 23.55 -26.46 -9.76
C ALA A 23 22.98 -27.19 -10.99
N GLU A 24 22.51 -28.43 -10.81
CA GLU A 24 21.86 -29.22 -11.88
C GLU A 24 20.61 -28.50 -12.42
N ARG A 25 19.75 -28.00 -11.52
CA ARG A 25 18.57 -27.24 -11.92
C ARG A 25 18.95 -25.98 -12.72
N SER A 26 20.03 -25.30 -12.33
CA SER A 26 20.50 -24.11 -13.04
C SER A 26 20.93 -24.43 -14.48
N ALA A 27 21.59 -25.57 -14.71
CA ALA A 27 21.95 -26.03 -16.06
C ALA A 27 20.70 -26.29 -16.93
N VAL A 28 19.66 -26.92 -16.37
CA VAL A 28 18.38 -27.13 -17.08
C VAL A 28 17.69 -25.81 -17.42
N VAL A 29 17.76 -24.81 -16.53
CA VAL A 29 17.22 -23.46 -16.82
C VAL A 29 17.96 -22.81 -17.99
N ASP A 30 19.27 -23.01 -18.12
CA ASP A 30 20.05 -22.50 -19.25
C ASP A 30 19.64 -23.15 -20.58
N GLU A 31 19.28 -24.43 -20.58
CA GLU A 31 18.71 -25.12 -21.75
C GLU A 31 17.32 -24.57 -22.10
N VAL A 32 16.45 -24.35 -21.10
CA VAL A 32 15.13 -23.73 -21.32
C VAL A 32 15.29 -22.32 -21.90
N ALA A 33 16.26 -21.55 -21.40
CA ALA A 33 16.58 -20.22 -21.93
C ALA A 33 16.98 -20.29 -23.41
N ALA A 34 17.85 -21.25 -23.77
CA ALA A 34 18.31 -21.46 -25.14
C ALA A 34 17.21 -21.93 -26.10
N LEU A 35 16.21 -22.65 -25.60
CA LEU A 35 15.03 -23.05 -26.39
C LEU A 35 14.08 -21.86 -26.59
N LYS A 36 13.78 -21.11 -25.53
CA LYS A 36 12.92 -19.92 -25.60
C LYS A 36 13.52 -18.75 -26.39
N SER A 37 14.85 -18.68 -26.51
CA SER A 37 15.48 -17.67 -27.37
C SER A 37 15.31 -17.97 -28.85
N ARG A 38 15.09 -19.24 -29.24
CA ARG A 38 14.85 -19.66 -30.63
C ARG A 38 13.40 -19.50 -31.10
N GLU A 39 12.45 -19.51 -30.17
CA GLU A 39 11.01 -19.34 -30.44
C GLU A 39 10.49 -18.02 -29.85
N SER A 40 10.23 -17.04 -30.71
CA SER A 40 9.83 -15.68 -30.32
C SER A 40 8.47 -15.59 -29.61
N ASP A 41 7.60 -16.59 -29.76
CA ASP A 41 6.23 -16.58 -29.22
C ASP A 41 6.13 -17.10 -27.78
N LEU A 42 7.22 -17.67 -27.24
CA LEU A 42 7.22 -18.18 -25.87
C LEU A 42 7.51 -17.07 -24.86
N SER A 43 6.59 -16.90 -23.90
CA SER A 43 6.77 -15.99 -22.76
C SER A 43 7.97 -16.41 -21.90
N LEU A 44 8.76 -15.43 -21.46
CA LEU A 44 9.84 -15.66 -20.50
C LEU A 44 9.30 -16.14 -19.16
N ARG A 45 8.21 -15.52 -18.69
CA ARG A 45 7.57 -15.83 -17.41
C ARG A 45 6.21 -16.47 -17.63
N ASP A 46 6.04 -17.68 -17.11
CA ASP A 46 4.80 -18.42 -17.19
C ASP A 46 4.16 -18.45 -15.80
N LEU A 47 3.28 -17.48 -15.56
CA LEU A 47 2.66 -17.28 -14.25
C LEU A 47 1.79 -18.47 -13.83
N GLU A 48 1.17 -19.17 -14.79
CA GLU A 48 0.34 -20.33 -14.52
C GLU A 48 1.22 -21.52 -14.10
N ARG A 49 2.28 -21.80 -14.85
CA ARG A 49 3.26 -22.83 -14.49
C ARG A 49 3.97 -22.55 -13.16
N GLU A 50 4.30 -21.29 -12.87
CA GLU A 50 4.88 -20.88 -11.58
C GLU A 50 3.92 -21.15 -10.42
N ARG A 51 2.64 -20.75 -10.56
CA ARG A 51 1.59 -21.00 -9.56
C ARG A 51 1.42 -22.50 -9.33
N ASP A 52 1.36 -23.30 -10.38
CA ASP A 52 1.17 -24.74 -10.31
C ASP A 52 2.36 -25.46 -9.65
N LEU A 53 3.58 -25.02 -9.97
CA LEU A 53 4.80 -25.52 -9.33
C LEU A 53 4.81 -25.20 -7.83
N LEU A 54 4.55 -23.95 -7.44
CA LEU A 54 4.53 -23.55 -6.02
C LEU A 54 3.43 -24.29 -5.25
N SER A 55 2.28 -24.51 -5.88
CA SER A 55 1.16 -25.27 -5.31
C SER A 55 1.56 -26.74 -5.09
N ARG A 56 2.15 -27.39 -6.10
CA ARG A 56 2.69 -28.76 -5.97
C ARG A 56 3.76 -28.86 -4.88
N VAL A 57 4.72 -27.93 -4.86
CA VAL A 57 5.82 -27.90 -3.87
C VAL A 57 5.27 -27.76 -2.45
N GLY A 58 4.34 -26.84 -2.23
CA GLY A 58 3.77 -26.64 -0.91
C GLY A 58 2.98 -27.86 -0.41
N ARG A 59 2.27 -28.57 -1.30
CA ARG A 59 1.58 -29.84 -0.96
C ARG A 59 2.56 -30.93 -0.53
N GLU A 60 3.62 -31.08 -1.30
CA GLU A 60 4.67 -32.06 -1.01
C GLU A 60 5.40 -31.72 0.29
N ALA A 61 5.60 -30.43 0.58
CA ALA A 61 6.14 -29.97 1.86
C ALA A 61 5.25 -30.39 3.03
N GLN A 62 3.92 -30.21 2.94
CA GLN A 62 2.98 -30.63 3.99
C GLN A 62 3.02 -32.14 4.22
N LYS A 63 3.03 -32.94 3.15
CA LYS A 63 3.12 -34.42 3.23
C LYS A 63 4.38 -34.89 3.96
N ARG A 64 5.46 -34.12 3.87
CA ARG A 64 6.76 -34.41 4.52
C ARG A 64 6.91 -33.77 5.90
N GLY A 65 5.86 -33.15 6.44
CA GLY A 65 5.88 -32.48 7.75
C GLY A 65 6.67 -31.17 7.77
N LEU A 66 6.95 -30.58 6.61
CA LEU A 66 7.64 -29.29 6.49
C LEU A 66 6.63 -28.13 6.49
N ASN A 67 7.05 -26.97 6.97
CA ASN A 67 6.24 -25.75 6.89
C ASN A 67 6.11 -25.31 5.42
N ALA A 68 4.90 -25.49 4.86
CA ALA A 68 4.62 -25.19 3.46
C ALA A 68 4.92 -23.73 3.09
N PHE A 69 4.65 -22.78 3.98
CA PHE A 69 4.92 -21.37 3.73
C PHE A 69 6.42 -21.10 3.57
N HIS A 70 7.25 -21.66 4.43
CA HIS A 70 8.72 -21.53 4.32
C HIS A 70 9.25 -22.18 3.04
N VAL A 71 8.79 -23.39 2.69
CA VAL A 71 9.27 -24.07 1.47
C VAL A 71 8.81 -23.34 0.21
N VAL A 72 7.57 -22.86 0.15
CA VAL A 72 7.06 -22.04 -0.96
C VAL A 72 7.87 -20.77 -1.13
N LYS A 73 8.27 -20.12 -0.03
CA LYS A 73 9.17 -18.95 -0.08
C LYS A 73 10.51 -19.29 -0.73
N ILE A 74 11.16 -20.37 -0.29
CA ILE A 74 12.45 -20.82 -0.87
C ILE A 74 12.31 -21.09 -2.37
N PHE A 75 11.29 -21.84 -2.78
CA PHE A 75 11.09 -22.15 -4.20
C PHE A 75 10.73 -20.92 -5.04
N ARG A 76 10.08 -19.92 -4.47
CA ARG A 76 9.85 -18.64 -5.14
C ARG A 76 11.16 -17.92 -5.42
N ASP A 77 12.07 -17.86 -4.45
CA ASP A 77 13.39 -17.26 -4.63
C ASP A 77 14.19 -18.01 -5.71
N VAL A 78 14.08 -19.34 -5.76
CA VAL A 78 14.68 -20.17 -6.81
C VAL A 78 14.09 -19.89 -8.20
N ILE A 79 12.78 -19.71 -8.31
CA ILE A 79 12.11 -19.34 -9.59
C ILE A 79 12.55 -17.95 -10.02
N GLU A 80 12.54 -16.97 -9.13
CA GLU A 80 12.97 -15.60 -9.37
C GLU A 80 14.42 -15.56 -9.91
N ALA A 81 15.34 -16.30 -9.28
CA ALA A 81 16.71 -16.45 -9.77
C ALA A 81 16.76 -17.07 -11.19
N SER A 82 15.85 -17.99 -11.51
CA SER A 82 15.79 -18.63 -12.83
C SER A 82 15.31 -17.69 -13.92
N VAL A 83 14.34 -16.82 -13.61
CA VAL A 83 13.83 -15.82 -14.54
C VAL A 83 14.89 -14.76 -14.80
N ARG A 84 15.56 -14.26 -13.76
CA ARG A 84 16.69 -13.32 -13.88
C ARG A 84 17.82 -13.87 -14.73
N ARG A 85 18.12 -15.16 -14.60
CA ARG A 85 19.15 -15.82 -15.41
C ARG A 85 18.76 -15.87 -16.89
N GLN A 86 17.49 -16.18 -17.20
CA GLN A 86 16.96 -16.12 -18.58
C GLN A 86 16.98 -14.70 -19.16
N GLU A 87 16.53 -13.71 -18.39
CA GLU A 87 16.56 -12.28 -18.78
C GLU A 87 18.00 -11.81 -19.04
N SER A 88 18.93 -12.16 -18.16
CA SER A 88 20.35 -11.83 -18.29
C SER A 88 20.95 -12.43 -19.56
N ARG A 89 20.58 -13.67 -19.91
CA ARG A 89 21.03 -14.32 -21.15
C ARG A 89 20.48 -13.61 -22.40
N LEU A 90 19.18 -13.37 -22.47
CA LEU A 90 18.58 -12.66 -23.61
C LEU A 90 19.13 -11.25 -23.76
N THR A 91 19.37 -10.56 -22.64
CA THR A 91 20.00 -9.23 -22.66
C THR A 91 21.40 -9.31 -23.25
N ARG A 92 22.20 -10.33 -22.90
CA ARG A 92 23.54 -10.54 -23.50
C ARG A 92 23.48 -10.89 -24.98
N GLU A 93 22.56 -11.76 -25.40
CA GLU A 93 22.35 -12.13 -26.81
C GLU A 93 21.88 -10.91 -27.64
N ALA A 94 21.01 -10.06 -27.09
CA ALA A 94 20.55 -8.84 -27.77
C ALA A 94 21.61 -7.73 -27.84
N ASN A 95 22.67 -7.81 -27.03
CA ASN A 95 23.72 -6.80 -26.90
C ASN A 95 25.13 -7.41 -27.01
N GLU A 96 25.34 -8.40 -27.90
CA GLU A 96 26.62 -9.07 -28.10
C GLU A 96 27.80 -8.10 -28.22
N GLY A 97 28.89 -8.36 -27.49
CA GLY A 97 30.10 -7.52 -27.47
C GLY A 97 30.00 -6.22 -26.66
N ALA A 98 28.96 -6.06 -25.83
CA ALA A 98 28.78 -4.88 -24.99
C ALA A 98 29.36 -4.98 -23.57
N GLU A 99 29.63 -6.19 -23.06
CA GLU A 99 30.14 -6.39 -21.69
C GLU A 99 31.58 -6.90 -21.71
N PRO A 100 32.54 -6.24 -21.03
CA PRO A 100 33.88 -6.77 -20.85
C PRO A 100 33.89 -7.96 -19.87
N ASP A 101 34.95 -8.78 -19.93
CA ASP A 101 35.15 -9.92 -19.04
C ASP A 101 35.20 -9.46 -17.57
N VAL A 102 36.03 -8.45 -17.28
CA VAL A 102 36.11 -7.80 -15.97
C VAL A 102 35.29 -6.52 -15.97
N LEU A 103 34.25 -6.48 -15.13
CA LEU A 103 33.42 -5.28 -14.96
C LEU A 103 33.95 -4.37 -13.86
N ARG A 104 34.03 -3.08 -14.14
CA ARG A 104 34.29 -2.02 -13.16
C ARG A 104 33.03 -1.20 -12.93
N VAL A 105 32.58 -1.13 -11.68
CA VAL A 105 31.32 -0.48 -11.32
C VAL A 105 31.60 0.68 -10.37
N ALA A 106 31.38 1.90 -10.85
CA ALA A 106 31.50 3.11 -10.06
C ALA A 106 30.28 3.29 -9.13
N PHE A 107 30.52 3.76 -7.92
CA PHE A 107 29.45 4.19 -7.02
C PHE A 107 29.94 5.34 -6.13
N GLN A 108 29.02 6.11 -5.54
CA GLN A 108 29.38 7.11 -4.54
C GLN A 108 29.36 6.47 -3.16
N GLY A 109 30.45 6.67 -2.40
CA GLY A 109 30.60 6.21 -1.02
C GLY A 109 31.74 5.20 -0.85
N ALA A 110 31.89 4.70 0.38
CA ALA A 110 32.83 3.63 0.71
C ALA A 110 32.18 2.24 0.56
N GLU A 111 32.99 1.18 0.58
CA GLU A 111 32.49 -0.19 0.63
C GLU A 111 31.52 -0.38 1.82
N GLY A 112 30.35 -0.91 1.52
CA GLY A 112 29.25 -1.11 2.48
C GLY A 112 28.18 -0.02 2.42
N ALA A 113 28.42 1.06 1.68
CA ALA A 113 27.39 2.04 1.35
C ALA A 113 26.23 1.38 0.58
N TYR A 114 25.02 1.92 0.69
CA TYR A 114 23.84 1.32 0.05
C TYR A 114 23.99 1.21 -1.49
N SER A 115 24.67 2.14 -2.15
CA SER A 115 24.99 2.05 -3.58
C SER A 115 25.90 0.85 -3.90
N HIS A 116 26.86 0.55 -3.02
CA HIS A 116 27.71 -0.64 -3.15
C HIS A 116 26.88 -1.92 -3.01
N LEU A 117 26.05 -2.00 -1.97
CA LEU A 117 25.21 -3.17 -1.71
C LEU A 117 24.19 -3.43 -2.84
N ALA A 118 23.55 -2.37 -3.34
CA ALA A 118 22.67 -2.43 -4.49
C ALA A 118 23.40 -2.92 -5.75
N GLY A 119 24.63 -2.42 -5.99
CA GLY A 119 25.47 -2.87 -7.09
C GLY A 119 25.85 -4.36 -6.99
N ARG A 120 26.30 -4.83 -5.82
CA ARG A 120 26.62 -6.25 -5.59
C ARG A 120 25.43 -7.16 -5.85
N LYS A 121 24.24 -6.75 -5.42
CA LYS A 121 23.00 -7.49 -5.68
C LYS A 121 22.62 -7.48 -7.16
N PHE A 122 22.75 -6.34 -7.84
CA PHE A 122 22.42 -6.22 -9.26
C PHE A 122 23.32 -7.11 -10.14
N PHE A 123 24.61 -7.16 -9.83
CA PHE A 123 25.60 -7.94 -10.60
C PHE A 123 25.89 -9.34 -10.02
N GLY A 124 25.17 -9.77 -8.97
CA GLY A 124 25.46 -11.02 -8.25
C GLY A 124 25.26 -12.30 -9.06
N ASP A 125 24.52 -12.25 -10.17
CA ASP A 125 24.27 -13.40 -11.04
C ASP A 125 25.40 -13.64 -12.06
N ARG A 126 26.45 -12.80 -12.06
CA ARG A 126 27.60 -12.97 -12.95
C ARG A 126 28.57 -14.03 -12.42
N PRO A 127 29.24 -14.78 -13.32
CA PRO A 127 30.25 -15.75 -12.91
C PRO A 127 31.50 -15.09 -12.31
N GLU A 128 31.87 -13.90 -12.78
CA GLU A 128 32.99 -13.11 -12.25
C GLU A 128 32.47 -11.93 -11.42
N GLU A 129 33.01 -11.76 -10.21
CA GLU A 129 32.62 -10.67 -9.31
C GLU A 129 33.14 -9.33 -9.86
N PRO A 130 32.26 -8.30 -10.03
CA PRO A 130 32.69 -7.00 -10.48
C PRO A 130 33.65 -6.31 -9.50
N ILE A 131 34.52 -5.47 -10.03
CA ILE A 131 35.36 -4.57 -9.24
C ILE A 131 34.54 -3.31 -8.95
N PHE A 132 34.15 -3.13 -7.70
CA PHE A 132 33.45 -1.93 -7.25
C PHE A 132 34.45 -0.82 -6.91
N VAL A 133 34.25 0.37 -7.47
CA VAL A 133 35.14 1.52 -7.28
C VAL A 133 34.35 2.67 -6.65
N GLY A 134 34.71 3.02 -5.41
CA GLY A 134 34.06 4.08 -4.65
C GLY A 134 34.60 5.47 -5.00
N TYR A 135 33.70 6.43 -5.21
CA TYR A 135 34.00 7.83 -5.50
C TYR A 135 33.39 8.77 -4.45
N ARG A 136 33.89 10.01 -4.37
CA ARG A 136 33.43 10.98 -3.36
C ARG A 136 32.09 11.65 -3.69
N SER A 137 31.71 11.72 -4.96
CA SER A 137 30.46 12.34 -5.41
C SER A 137 29.81 11.58 -6.55
N PHE A 138 28.51 11.77 -6.76
CA PHE A 138 27.78 11.18 -7.89
C PHE A 138 28.38 11.62 -9.23
N ARG A 139 28.82 12.89 -9.33
CA ARG A 139 29.49 13.42 -10.52
C ARG A 139 30.77 12.65 -10.84
N GLN A 140 31.62 12.36 -9.86
CA GLN A 140 32.84 11.60 -10.10
C GLN A 140 32.56 10.17 -10.58
N ALA A 141 31.53 9.52 -10.02
CA ALA A 141 31.12 8.19 -10.48
C ALA A 141 30.60 8.21 -11.92
N VAL A 142 29.83 9.24 -12.30
CA VAL A 142 29.35 9.45 -13.69
C VAL A 142 30.53 9.73 -14.64
N ASP A 143 31.43 10.65 -14.26
CA ASP A 143 32.60 11.03 -15.06
C ASP A 143 33.51 9.81 -15.32
N ALA A 144 33.66 8.92 -14.35
CA ALA A 144 34.44 7.69 -14.49
C ALA A 144 33.90 6.78 -15.60
N VAL A 145 32.57 6.68 -15.74
CA VAL A 145 31.94 5.92 -16.83
C VAL A 145 32.07 6.64 -18.16
N GLU A 146 31.90 7.96 -18.18
CA GLU A 146 32.06 8.73 -19.43
C GLU A 146 33.50 8.66 -19.98
N ARG A 147 34.50 8.56 -19.09
CA ARG A 147 35.93 8.43 -19.40
C ARG A 147 36.40 6.98 -19.61
N ASP A 148 35.50 6.01 -19.58
CA ASP A 148 35.81 4.59 -19.74
C ASP A 148 36.77 4.05 -18.64
N GLU A 149 36.82 4.70 -17.47
CA GLU A 149 37.53 4.23 -16.27
C GLU A 149 36.73 3.18 -15.50
N CYS A 150 35.40 3.22 -15.63
CA CYS A 150 34.44 2.22 -15.17
C CYS A 150 33.44 1.94 -16.28
N ASP A 151 32.86 0.75 -16.29
CA ASP A 151 31.86 0.36 -17.31
C ASP A 151 30.47 0.86 -16.91
N TYR A 152 30.15 0.76 -15.62
CA TYR A 152 28.84 1.09 -15.06
C TYR A 152 28.95 2.07 -13.91
N ALA A 153 27.86 2.79 -13.62
CA ALA A 153 27.68 3.48 -12.35
C ALA A 153 26.36 3.11 -11.67
N ILE A 154 26.37 3.03 -10.34
CA ILE A 154 25.18 2.87 -9.51
C ILE A 154 24.86 4.21 -8.88
N LEU A 155 23.67 4.74 -9.18
CA LEU A 155 23.23 6.04 -8.69
C LEU A 155 21.91 5.91 -7.94
N PRO A 156 21.77 6.48 -6.73
CA PRO A 156 20.49 6.50 -6.06
C PRO A 156 19.58 7.53 -6.76
N LEU A 157 18.37 7.12 -7.11
CA LEU A 157 17.42 7.94 -7.89
C LEU A 157 16.35 8.57 -7.00
N GLU A 158 15.75 7.78 -6.11
CA GLU A 158 14.71 8.21 -5.19
C GLU A 158 14.71 7.39 -3.90
N ASN A 159 14.28 8.02 -2.82
CA ASN A 159 14.09 7.41 -1.51
C ASN A 159 12.63 7.58 -1.08
N SER A 160 12.02 6.55 -0.49
CA SER A 160 10.61 6.56 -0.09
C SER A 160 10.29 7.60 0.99
N VAL A 161 11.29 8.03 1.77
CA VAL A 161 11.15 9.00 2.86
C VAL A 161 11.62 10.39 2.45
N ALA A 162 12.81 10.49 1.84
CA ALA A 162 13.45 11.76 1.49
C ALA A 162 13.06 12.28 0.09
N GLY A 163 12.33 11.49 -0.71
CA GLY A 163 11.93 11.84 -2.07
C GLY A 163 13.05 11.68 -3.10
N SER A 164 12.92 12.41 -4.20
CA SER A 164 13.82 12.34 -5.36
C SER A 164 15.21 12.90 -5.09
N ILE A 165 16.25 12.21 -5.59
CA ILE A 165 17.64 12.65 -5.45
C ILE A 165 17.98 13.56 -6.62
N ASN A 166 17.85 14.84 -6.31
CA ASN A 166 17.91 15.94 -7.26
C ASN A 166 19.20 16.00 -8.10
N GLU A 167 20.34 15.68 -7.50
CA GLU A 167 21.64 15.68 -8.17
C GLU A 167 21.72 14.58 -9.25
N THR A 168 21.22 13.38 -8.95
CA THR A 168 21.22 12.24 -9.89
C THR A 168 20.41 12.57 -11.14
N TYR A 169 19.21 13.14 -10.99
CA TYR A 169 18.40 13.57 -12.14
C TYR A 169 19.11 14.60 -13.02
N THR A 170 19.76 15.59 -12.40
CA THR A 170 20.55 16.59 -13.15
C THR A 170 21.68 15.93 -13.93
N LEU A 171 22.43 15.01 -13.30
CA LEU A 171 23.52 14.27 -13.96
C LEU A 171 23.01 13.38 -15.10
N LEU A 172 21.89 12.68 -14.93
CA LEU A 172 21.25 11.88 -15.98
C LEU A 172 20.78 12.76 -17.16
N GLY A 173 20.26 13.95 -16.88
CA GLY A 173 19.83 14.90 -17.90
C GLY A 173 20.98 15.46 -18.75
N THR A 174 22.15 15.70 -18.15
CA THR A 174 23.31 16.32 -18.82
C THR A 174 24.35 15.34 -19.35
N SER A 175 24.48 14.15 -18.75
CA SER A 175 25.47 13.12 -19.16
C SER A 175 25.07 12.46 -20.46
N LYS A 176 25.95 11.63 -21.03
CA LYS A 176 25.63 10.74 -22.17
C LYS A 176 25.20 9.34 -21.75
N LEU A 177 25.00 9.13 -20.45
CA LEU A 177 24.67 7.82 -19.91
C LEU A 177 23.19 7.50 -20.11
N HIS A 178 22.91 6.20 -20.11
CA HIS A 178 21.59 5.62 -20.23
C HIS A 178 21.32 4.68 -19.06
N ILE A 179 20.11 4.73 -18.53
CA ILE A 179 19.65 3.78 -17.51
C ILE A 179 19.42 2.42 -18.18
N MET A 180 20.07 1.39 -17.67
CA MET A 180 19.97 0.02 -18.18
C MET A 180 19.31 -0.94 -17.19
N GLY A 181 19.13 -0.53 -15.94
CA GLY A 181 18.58 -1.36 -14.88
C GLY A 181 18.24 -0.55 -13.65
N GLU A 182 17.48 -1.17 -12.75
CA GLU A 182 17.17 -0.62 -11.44
C GLU A 182 17.32 -1.68 -10.35
N GLU A 183 17.58 -1.21 -9.13
CA GLU A 183 17.61 -2.03 -7.92
C GLU A 183 16.92 -1.29 -6.78
N VAL A 184 16.08 -1.97 -6.02
CA VAL A 184 15.43 -1.40 -4.84
C VAL A 184 16.07 -2.03 -3.59
N TRP A 185 16.56 -1.17 -2.71
CA TRP A 185 17.22 -1.59 -1.48
C TRP A 185 16.47 -1.06 -0.25
N PRO A 186 16.13 -1.92 0.74
CA PRO A 186 15.60 -1.49 2.02
C PRO A 186 16.71 -0.85 2.86
N VAL A 187 16.49 0.40 3.28
CA VAL A 187 17.45 1.17 4.06
C VAL A 187 17.19 0.92 5.54
N GLU A 188 17.92 -0.02 6.13
CA GLU A 188 17.91 -0.31 7.57
C GLU A 188 19.08 0.41 8.26
N HIS A 189 18.81 1.54 8.91
CA HIS A 189 19.82 2.20 9.72
C HIS A 189 20.05 1.41 11.01
N CYS A 190 21.30 0.95 11.19
CA CYS A 190 21.76 0.23 12.37
C CYS A 190 22.73 1.10 13.17
N LEU A 191 22.65 1.01 14.50
CA LEU A 191 23.65 1.56 15.41
C LEU A 191 24.77 0.53 15.59
N LEU A 192 26.00 0.90 15.22
CA LEU A 192 27.16 0.03 15.19
C LEU A 192 28.21 0.50 16.20
N GLY A 193 28.82 -0.44 16.92
CA GLY A 193 29.90 -0.16 17.86
C GLY A 193 31.00 -1.22 17.79
N ILE A 194 32.15 -0.97 18.44
CA ILE A 194 33.28 -1.90 18.42
C ILE A 194 33.05 -3.19 19.24
N SER A 195 32.15 -3.15 20.21
CA SER A 195 31.79 -4.27 21.10
C SER A 195 30.35 -4.09 21.60
N LYS A 196 29.74 -5.15 22.14
CA LYS A 196 28.37 -5.07 22.70
C LYS A 196 28.42 -4.34 24.05
N VAL A 197 28.07 -3.06 24.03
CA VAL A 197 27.97 -2.22 25.25
C VAL A 197 26.54 -1.68 25.46
N PRO A 198 26.16 -1.38 26.71
CA PRO A 198 24.92 -0.65 26.98
C PRO A 198 24.90 0.72 26.27
N LEU A 199 23.76 1.09 25.70
CA LEU A 199 23.63 2.35 24.94
C LEU A 199 23.95 3.60 25.76
N ALA A 200 23.77 3.55 27.09
CA ALA A 200 24.09 4.64 28.01
C ALA A 200 25.60 4.98 28.08
N ARG A 201 26.48 4.11 27.58
CA ARG A 201 27.92 4.34 27.53
C ARG A 201 28.38 5.14 26.31
N LEU A 202 27.51 5.28 25.31
CA LEU A 202 27.80 6.00 24.09
C LEU A 202 27.84 7.51 24.36
N LYS A 203 28.87 8.18 23.83
CA LYS A 203 29.04 9.64 23.90
C LYS A 203 29.03 10.31 22.54
N ARG A 204 29.45 9.62 21.47
CA ARG A 204 29.50 10.20 20.12
C ARG A 204 28.98 9.22 19.09
N ILE A 205 28.13 9.72 18.19
CA ILE A 205 27.49 8.92 17.14
C ILE A 205 27.78 9.57 15.78
N TYR A 206 28.45 8.84 14.88
CA TYR A 206 28.90 9.35 13.59
C TYR A 206 28.05 8.85 12.42
N SER A 207 27.57 9.74 11.56
CA SER A 207 26.92 9.34 10.30
C SER A 207 26.75 10.51 9.33
N HIS A 208 26.24 10.22 8.13
CA HIS A 208 25.84 11.25 7.18
C HIS A 208 24.69 12.11 7.73
N PRO A 209 24.66 13.44 7.51
CA PRO A 209 23.59 14.32 8.01
C PRO A 209 22.17 13.82 7.74
N GLN A 210 21.93 13.26 6.56
CA GLN A 210 20.62 12.69 6.20
C GLN A 210 20.25 11.48 7.08
N ALA A 211 21.22 10.61 7.40
CA ALA A 211 20.98 9.44 8.24
C ALA A 211 20.77 9.85 9.71
N LEU A 212 21.50 10.87 10.19
CA LEU A 212 21.29 11.44 11.52
C LEU A 212 19.87 12.05 11.65
N MET A 213 19.44 12.83 10.64
CA MET A 213 18.08 13.38 10.60
C MET A 213 17.03 12.27 10.59
N GLN A 214 17.24 11.21 9.80
CA GLN A 214 16.31 10.08 9.73
C GLN A 214 16.25 9.24 11.00
N CYS A 215 17.20 9.39 11.94
CA CYS A 215 17.24 8.67 13.21
C CYS A 215 17.08 9.62 14.41
N SER A 216 16.57 10.84 14.20
CA SER A 216 16.53 11.88 15.23
C SER A 216 15.77 11.47 16.49
N GLU A 217 14.63 10.79 16.36
CA GLU A 217 13.81 10.37 17.51
C GLU A 217 14.56 9.35 18.38
N PHE A 218 15.31 8.44 17.75
CA PHE A 218 16.16 7.50 18.47
C PHE A 218 17.34 8.21 19.13
N LEU A 219 17.97 9.16 18.45
CA LEU A 219 19.10 9.94 19.00
C LEU A 219 18.66 10.77 20.21
N GLU A 220 17.46 11.36 20.20
CA GLU A 220 16.88 12.08 21.33
C GLU A 220 16.70 11.19 22.58
N SER A 221 16.51 9.87 22.39
CA SER A 221 16.43 8.90 23.49
C SER A 221 17.79 8.63 24.18
N LEU A 222 18.90 9.15 23.63
CA LEU A 222 20.27 8.97 24.12
C LEU A 222 20.88 10.31 24.60
N PRO A 223 20.43 10.89 25.73
CA PRO A 223 20.87 12.23 26.16
C PRO A 223 22.36 12.33 26.50
N GLY A 224 23.04 11.19 26.71
CA GLY A 224 24.49 11.15 26.96
C GLY A 224 25.35 11.16 25.69
N ALA A 225 24.74 11.07 24.51
CA ALA A 225 25.43 10.94 23.22
C ALA A 225 25.15 12.12 22.30
N THR A 226 26.19 12.60 21.60
CA THR A 226 26.09 13.67 20.60
C THR A 226 26.24 13.12 19.19
N ALA A 227 25.39 13.54 18.27
CA ALA A 227 25.47 13.21 16.86
C ALA A 227 26.49 14.11 16.14
N GLU A 228 27.49 13.50 15.48
CA GLU A 228 28.53 14.17 14.70
C GLU A 228 28.37 13.83 13.22
N SER A 229 28.29 14.87 12.38
CA SER A 229 28.15 14.69 10.93
C SER A 229 29.45 14.18 10.30
N PHE A 230 29.29 13.23 9.39
CA PHE A 230 30.35 12.65 8.58
C PHE A 230 29.95 12.67 7.10
N PHE A 231 30.92 12.56 6.20
CA PHE A 231 30.65 12.71 4.77
C PHE A 231 29.96 11.49 4.13
N ASP A 232 30.04 10.31 4.75
CA ASP A 232 29.45 9.07 4.24
C ASP A 232 29.07 8.13 5.41
N THR A 233 27.96 7.39 5.25
CA THR A 233 27.46 6.47 6.28
C THR A 233 28.36 5.25 6.48
N ALA A 234 28.90 4.66 5.42
CA ALA A 234 29.80 3.52 5.55
C ALA A 234 31.19 3.96 6.05
N ALA A 235 31.67 5.11 5.57
CA ALA A 235 32.94 5.66 6.05
C ALA A 235 32.93 6.01 7.56
N SER A 236 31.77 6.35 8.13
CA SER A 236 31.68 6.60 9.58
C SER A 236 31.95 5.35 10.42
N VAL A 237 31.68 4.15 9.89
CA VAL A 237 32.03 2.87 10.50
C VAL A 237 33.55 2.73 10.60
N GLY A 238 34.28 3.11 9.54
CA GLY A 238 35.74 3.16 9.52
C GLY A 238 36.28 4.09 10.59
N ARG A 239 35.66 5.26 10.73
CA ARG A 239 36.04 6.22 11.77
C ARG A 239 35.88 5.67 13.19
N VAL A 240 34.78 4.97 13.47
CA VAL A 240 34.56 4.37 14.79
C VAL A 240 35.58 3.26 15.07
N LYS A 241 35.92 2.46 14.06
CA LYS A 241 36.97 1.44 14.15
C LYS A 241 38.34 2.07 14.49
N GLU A 242 38.72 3.12 13.79
CA GLU A 242 39.97 3.86 14.02
C GLU A 242 40.05 4.44 15.44
N LEU A 243 38.93 4.98 15.93
CA LEU A 243 38.87 5.56 17.28
C LEU A 243 39.00 4.50 18.38
N GLY A 244 38.64 3.24 18.12
CA GLY A 244 38.88 2.12 19.02
C GLY A 244 38.24 2.25 20.42
N SER A 245 37.22 3.09 20.57
CA SER A 245 36.58 3.38 21.86
C SER A 245 35.13 2.90 21.90
N GLU A 246 34.75 2.26 23.01
CA GLU A 246 33.39 1.80 23.28
C GLU A 246 32.40 2.95 23.50
N GLU A 247 32.89 4.19 23.60
CA GLU A 247 32.05 5.39 23.73
C GLU A 247 31.59 5.93 22.36
N ASN A 248 32.10 5.38 21.26
CA ASN A 248 31.79 5.82 19.91
C ASN A 248 30.94 4.80 19.16
N ALA A 249 29.95 5.28 18.42
CA ALA A 249 29.12 4.47 17.54
C ALA A 249 28.94 5.12 16.17
N ALA A 250 28.53 4.33 15.18
CA ALA A 250 28.20 4.79 13.83
C ALA A 250 26.76 4.41 13.48
N ILE A 251 26.11 5.22 12.65
CA ILE A 251 24.84 4.83 12.01
C ILE A 251 25.13 4.48 10.56
N ALA A 252 24.95 3.21 10.19
CA ALA A 252 25.17 2.69 8.84
C ALA A 252 24.39 1.39 8.59
N SER A 253 24.60 0.76 7.44
CA SER A 253 24.11 -0.59 7.14
C SER A 253 24.79 -1.64 8.04
N ALA A 254 24.10 -2.76 8.30
CA ALA A 254 24.69 -3.86 9.08
C ALA A 254 25.93 -4.44 8.38
N GLU A 255 25.89 -4.51 7.05
CA GLU A 255 26.94 -5.01 6.18
C GLU A 255 28.21 -4.14 6.27
N ALA A 256 28.08 -2.81 6.35
CA ALA A 256 29.23 -1.93 6.60
C ALA A 256 29.89 -2.24 7.95
N GLY A 257 29.09 -2.53 8.97
CA GLY A 257 29.57 -3.00 10.27
C GLY A 257 30.39 -4.29 10.16
N GLU A 258 29.83 -5.31 9.51
CA GLU A 258 30.49 -6.60 9.31
C GLU A 258 31.81 -6.49 8.54
N LEU A 259 31.85 -5.72 7.45
CA LEU A 259 33.06 -5.46 6.66
C LEU A 259 34.20 -4.87 7.52
N HIS A 260 33.85 -4.15 8.57
CA HIS A 260 34.81 -3.47 9.44
C HIS A 260 35.01 -4.16 10.79
N GLY A 261 34.31 -5.26 11.05
CA GLY A 261 34.36 -5.99 12.32
C GLY A 261 33.66 -5.28 13.48
N LEU A 262 32.72 -4.37 13.19
CA LEU A 262 31.87 -3.74 14.18
C LEU A 262 30.62 -4.59 14.42
N VAL A 263 30.05 -4.48 15.63
CA VAL A 263 28.85 -5.21 16.03
C VAL A 263 27.62 -4.30 16.01
N VAL A 264 26.48 -4.88 15.65
CA VAL A 264 25.19 -4.19 15.70
C VAL A 264 24.72 -4.09 17.15
N LEU A 265 24.64 -2.86 17.66
CA LEU A 265 24.10 -2.54 18.99
C LEU A 265 22.58 -2.48 18.98
N ARG A 266 22.01 -1.89 17.93
CA ARG A 266 20.57 -1.80 17.71
C ARG A 266 20.25 -1.72 16.22
N ARG A 267 19.18 -2.39 15.82
CA ARG A 267 18.64 -2.42 14.45
C ARG A 267 17.44 -1.48 14.32
N ASP A 268 17.14 -1.09 13.08
CA ASP A 268 15.92 -0.36 12.72
C ASP A 268 15.70 0.90 13.58
N ILE A 269 16.74 1.75 13.68
CA ILE A 269 16.71 2.98 14.51
C ILE A 269 16.17 4.21 13.77
N ALA A 270 15.72 4.04 12.53
CA ALA A 270 15.14 5.13 11.76
C ALA A 270 13.73 5.49 12.28
N ASN A 271 13.37 6.77 12.18
CA ASN A 271 12.05 7.28 12.56
C ASN A 271 10.93 6.60 11.74
N GLN A 272 11.22 6.18 10.51
CA GLN A 272 10.29 5.48 9.62
C GLN A 272 10.85 4.12 9.21
N ARG A 273 10.07 3.05 9.44
CA ARG A 273 10.49 1.65 9.20
C ARG A 273 10.43 1.24 7.73
N ASN A 274 9.55 1.84 6.93
CA ASN A 274 9.38 1.50 5.51
C ASN A 274 10.23 2.41 4.61
N ASN A 275 11.54 2.43 4.87
CA ASN A 275 12.50 3.23 4.13
C ASN A 275 13.17 2.40 3.03
N GLN A 276 13.02 2.80 1.78
CA GLN A 276 13.62 2.14 0.62
C GLN A 276 14.24 3.17 -0.32
N THR A 277 15.37 2.83 -0.92
CA THR A 277 15.98 3.62 -1.98
C THR A 277 15.98 2.82 -3.27
N ARG A 278 15.50 3.45 -4.34
CA ARG A 278 15.63 2.94 -5.71
C ARG A 278 16.91 3.50 -6.31
N PHE A 279 17.76 2.58 -6.74
CA PHE A 279 19.00 2.82 -7.45
C PHE A 279 18.80 2.52 -8.93
N VAL A 280 19.52 3.25 -9.76
CA VAL A 280 19.62 2.99 -11.20
C VAL A 280 21.03 2.60 -11.56
N VAL A 281 21.14 1.65 -12.49
CA VAL A 281 22.40 1.25 -13.12
C VAL A 281 22.48 1.97 -14.45
N VAL A 282 23.58 2.69 -14.65
CA VAL A 282 23.78 3.49 -15.85
C VAL A 282 25.00 3.04 -16.63
N HIS A 283 24.91 3.16 -17.95
CA HIS A 283 25.94 2.75 -18.89
C HIS A 283 26.04 3.75 -20.06
N LYS A 284 27.18 3.80 -20.75
CA LYS A 284 27.43 4.73 -21.86
C LYS A 284 26.68 4.37 -23.15
N ARG A 285 26.47 3.07 -23.40
CA ARG A 285 25.64 2.56 -24.49
C ARG A 285 24.21 2.30 -24.02
N ARG A 286 23.24 2.58 -24.88
CA ARG A 286 21.84 2.18 -24.71
C ARG A 286 21.69 0.68 -24.96
N PHE A 287 21.21 -0.05 -23.96
CA PHE A 287 20.92 -1.48 -24.09
C PHE A 287 19.55 -1.67 -24.75
N ARG A 288 19.43 -2.75 -25.51
CA ARG A 288 18.15 -3.22 -26.07
C ARG A 288 17.64 -4.39 -25.25
N PHE A 289 16.33 -4.39 -25.02
CA PHE A 289 15.64 -5.45 -24.29
C PHE A 289 14.57 -6.04 -25.19
N ASP A 290 14.45 -7.35 -25.19
CA ASP A 290 13.40 -8.07 -25.89
C ASP A 290 12.01 -7.59 -25.40
N VAL A 291 11.05 -7.44 -26.31
CA VAL A 291 9.69 -6.97 -26.01
C VAL A 291 8.95 -7.84 -24.99
N ARG A 292 9.39 -9.09 -24.79
CA ARG A 292 8.86 -10.02 -23.78
C ARG A 292 9.29 -9.66 -22.35
N ILE A 293 10.32 -8.82 -22.18
CA ILE A 293 10.79 -8.37 -20.87
C ILE A 293 9.96 -7.14 -20.45
N PRO A 294 9.24 -7.18 -19.32
CA PRO A 294 8.53 -6.02 -18.82
C PRO A 294 9.51 -4.90 -18.47
N CYS A 295 9.45 -3.79 -19.20
CA CYS A 295 10.35 -2.67 -18.98
C CYS A 295 9.67 -1.47 -18.33
N ARG A 296 10.48 -0.69 -17.61
CA ARG A 296 10.21 0.71 -17.29
C ARG A 296 11.01 1.57 -18.27
N THR A 297 10.38 2.62 -18.79
CA THR A 297 11.05 3.62 -19.61
C THR A 297 11.03 4.97 -18.89
N SER A 298 12.22 5.54 -18.65
CA SER A 298 12.39 6.84 -18.01
C SER A 298 12.65 7.92 -19.05
N LEU A 299 11.93 9.03 -18.96
CA LEU A 299 11.93 10.13 -19.92
C LEU A 299 12.30 11.44 -19.22
N LEU A 300 13.04 12.27 -19.93
CA LEU A 300 13.20 13.69 -19.65
C LEU A 300 12.49 14.45 -20.76
N LEU A 301 11.47 15.22 -20.41
CA LEU A 301 10.74 16.05 -21.36
C LEU A 301 10.82 17.53 -20.97
N VAL A 302 10.88 18.41 -21.96
CA VAL A 302 10.73 19.86 -21.78
C VAL A 302 9.59 20.29 -22.70
N THR A 303 8.57 20.94 -22.14
CA THR A 303 7.46 21.47 -22.92
C THR A 303 7.62 22.97 -23.12
N ASP A 304 6.90 23.51 -24.10
CA ASP A 304 6.67 24.95 -24.15
C ASP A 304 5.90 25.39 -22.89
N HIS A 305 6.22 26.56 -22.33
CA HIS A 305 5.48 27.10 -21.19
C HIS A 305 4.20 27.81 -21.65
N LYS A 306 3.32 27.05 -22.31
CA LYS A 306 2.04 27.48 -22.89
C LYS A 306 0.89 26.61 -22.39
N GLU A 307 -0.32 27.13 -22.48
CA GLU A 307 -1.54 26.40 -22.13
C GLU A 307 -1.61 25.03 -22.82
N GLY A 308 -1.92 24.00 -22.01
CA GLY A 308 -2.07 22.62 -22.45
C GLY A 308 -0.80 21.92 -22.96
N ALA A 309 0.39 22.52 -22.85
CA ALA A 309 1.60 21.93 -23.44
C ALA A 309 1.98 20.58 -22.82
N LEU A 310 1.92 20.47 -21.48
CA LEU A 310 2.14 19.19 -20.79
C LEU A 310 1.00 18.21 -21.07
N GLU A 311 -0.25 18.68 -21.04
CA GLU A 311 -1.42 17.84 -21.32
C GLU A 311 -1.32 17.16 -22.69
N ARG A 312 -0.94 17.90 -23.75
CA ARG A 312 -0.75 17.33 -25.09
C ARG A 312 0.28 16.20 -25.12
N CYS A 313 1.36 16.33 -24.34
CA CYS A 313 2.36 15.27 -24.22
C CYS A 313 1.80 14.04 -23.48
N LEU A 314 1.13 14.25 -22.35
CA LEU A 314 0.56 13.16 -21.54
C LEU A 314 -0.60 12.44 -22.25
N SER A 315 -1.36 13.15 -23.08
CA SER A 315 -2.45 12.60 -23.88
C SER A 315 -1.98 11.56 -24.90
N GLU A 316 -0.73 11.63 -25.38
CA GLU A 316 -0.16 10.59 -26.25
C GLU A 316 0.05 9.26 -25.51
N LEU A 317 0.42 9.30 -24.22
CA LEU A 317 0.52 8.10 -23.38
C LEU A 317 -0.86 7.46 -23.17
N ALA A 318 -1.87 8.28 -22.88
CA ALA A 318 -3.24 7.82 -22.68
C ALA A 318 -3.81 7.16 -23.94
N ARG A 319 -3.60 7.76 -25.13
CA ARG A 319 -4.03 7.17 -26.42
C ARG A 319 -3.38 5.82 -26.70
N ALA A 320 -2.12 5.65 -26.32
CA ALA A 320 -1.38 4.41 -26.48
C ALA A 320 -1.65 3.38 -25.36
N SER A 321 -2.53 3.69 -24.40
CA SER A 321 -2.77 2.86 -23.21
C SER A 321 -1.48 2.50 -22.46
N VAL A 322 -0.58 3.48 -22.34
CA VAL A 322 0.70 3.34 -21.64
C VAL A 322 0.55 3.93 -20.25
N ASN A 323 0.79 3.11 -19.23
CA ASN A 323 0.68 3.54 -17.83
C ASN A 323 1.89 4.40 -17.44
N MET A 324 1.65 5.48 -16.70
CA MET A 324 2.67 6.38 -16.18
C MET A 324 2.80 6.18 -14.66
N THR A 325 3.99 5.85 -14.19
CA THR A 325 4.25 5.55 -12.77
C THR A 325 4.90 6.71 -12.01
N LYS A 326 5.47 7.70 -12.71
CA LYS A 326 6.07 8.88 -12.08
C LYS A 326 5.94 10.09 -13.01
N LEU A 327 5.66 11.26 -12.44
CA LEU A 327 5.73 12.57 -13.09
C LEU A 327 6.25 13.59 -12.09
N GLU A 328 7.38 14.22 -12.39
CA GLU A 328 8.00 15.21 -11.50
C GLU A 328 8.50 16.43 -12.28
N SER A 329 8.00 17.61 -11.92
CA SER A 329 8.39 18.89 -12.53
C SER A 329 9.59 19.51 -11.81
N ARG A 330 10.56 20.03 -12.56
CA ARG A 330 11.74 20.71 -12.01
C ARG A 330 12.09 21.95 -12.83
N SER A 331 12.43 23.05 -12.15
CA SER A 331 12.88 24.27 -12.82
C SER A 331 14.22 24.05 -13.52
N MET A 332 14.38 24.60 -14.72
CA MET A 332 15.63 24.51 -15.47
C MET A 332 16.69 25.50 -14.91
N GLN A 333 17.93 25.03 -14.79
CA GLN A 333 19.07 25.88 -14.43
C GLN A 333 19.36 26.81 -15.61
N ASN A 334 19.22 28.13 -15.39
CA ASN A 334 19.45 29.25 -16.34
C ASN A 334 18.23 29.80 -17.09
N THR A 335 17.04 29.20 -16.96
CA THR A 335 15.78 29.75 -17.49
C THR A 335 14.72 29.72 -16.40
N PRO A 336 14.65 30.76 -15.55
CA PRO A 336 13.65 30.83 -14.49
C PRO A 336 12.24 30.65 -15.05
N TRP A 337 11.40 29.88 -14.34
CA TRP A 337 10.00 29.60 -14.69
C TRP A 337 9.77 28.71 -15.92
N GLU A 338 10.82 28.21 -16.56
CA GLU A 338 10.71 27.08 -17.48
C GLU A 338 10.99 25.76 -16.74
N TYR A 339 10.20 24.74 -17.04
CA TYR A 339 10.21 23.46 -16.33
C TYR A 339 10.58 22.32 -17.28
N GLN A 340 11.39 21.41 -16.76
CA GLN A 340 11.59 20.08 -17.33
C GLN A 340 10.85 19.05 -16.46
N PHE A 341 10.37 17.98 -17.06
CA PHE A 341 9.65 16.92 -16.37
C PHE A 341 10.37 15.59 -16.52
N TYR A 342 10.50 14.88 -15.41
CA TYR A 342 10.96 13.50 -15.36
C TYR A 342 9.74 12.59 -15.27
N VAL A 343 9.65 11.64 -16.20
CA VAL A 343 8.49 10.76 -16.35
C VAL A 343 8.94 9.31 -16.42
N ASP A 344 8.35 8.45 -15.60
CA ASP A 344 8.51 6.99 -15.74
C ASP A 344 7.22 6.39 -16.30
N ILE A 345 7.35 5.57 -17.34
CA ILE A 345 6.25 4.83 -17.95
C ILE A 345 6.51 3.31 -17.90
N GLU A 346 5.44 2.53 -17.86
CA GLU A 346 5.47 1.08 -17.98
C GLU A 346 5.36 0.68 -19.46
N GLY A 347 6.45 0.17 -20.03
CA GLY A 347 6.50 -0.26 -21.41
C GLY A 347 7.92 -0.28 -21.97
N ASN A 348 8.19 -1.23 -22.85
CA ASN A 348 9.43 -1.33 -23.61
C ASN A 348 9.37 -0.44 -24.85
N VAL A 349 10.43 0.33 -25.10
CA VAL A 349 10.58 1.24 -26.26
C VAL A 349 10.48 0.54 -27.61
N GLU A 350 10.77 -0.76 -27.68
CA GLU A 350 10.63 -1.58 -28.89
C GLU A 350 9.18 -2.04 -29.12
N GLU A 351 8.25 -1.83 -28.17
CA GLU A 351 6.83 -2.09 -28.37
C GLU A 351 6.19 -1.02 -29.29
N PRO A 352 5.42 -1.42 -30.33
CA PRO A 352 4.81 -0.47 -31.26
C PRO A 352 3.96 0.62 -30.59
N ARG A 353 3.22 0.27 -29.54
CA ARG A 353 2.38 1.23 -28.78
C ARG A 353 3.23 2.28 -28.06
N VAL A 354 4.36 1.89 -27.49
CA VAL A 354 5.25 2.78 -26.75
C VAL A 354 6.03 3.66 -27.73
N ALA A 355 6.55 3.07 -28.81
CA ALA A 355 7.21 3.83 -29.89
C ALA A 355 6.29 4.93 -30.44
N THR A 356 5.02 4.59 -30.75
CA THR A 356 4.02 5.56 -31.22
C THR A 356 3.78 6.69 -30.21
N ALA A 357 3.69 6.35 -28.92
CA ALA A 357 3.51 7.35 -27.86
C ALA A 357 4.72 8.29 -27.76
N LEU A 358 5.94 7.75 -27.84
CA LEU A 358 7.18 8.55 -27.77
C LEU A 358 7.33 9.48 -28.98
N GLU A 359 6.96 9.02 -30.18
CA GLU A 359 6.91 9.87 -31.38
C GLU A 359 5.86 10.99 -31.24
N GLY A 360 4.69 10.68 -30.68
CA GLY A 360 3.67 11.68 -30.33
C GLY A 360 4.21 12.73 -29.37
N ILE A 361 4.83 12.31 -28.27
CA ILE A 361 5.42 13.21 -27.26
C ILE A 361 6.52 14.06 -27.91
N GLY A 362 7.38 13.46 -28.73
CA GLY A 362 8.47 14.16 -29.41
C GLY A 362 7.98 15.28 -30.35
N ARG A 363 6.77 15.16 -30.92
CA ARG A 363 6.14 16.22 -31.73
C ARG A 363 5.55 17.36 -30.90
N ASN A 364 5.11 17.07 -29.68
CA ASN A 364 4.43 18.03 -28.80
C ASN A 364 5.39 18.69 -27.79
N ALA A 365 6.51 18.04 -27.48
CA ALA A 365 7.54 18.54 -26.57
C ALA A 365 8.59 19.35 -27.32
N ARG A 366 9.13 20.38 -26.65
CA ARG A 366 10.29 21.14 -27.14
C ARG A 366 11.55 20.28 -27.15
N TYR A 367 11.66 19.40 -26.17
CA TYR A 367 12.76 18.43 -26.05
C TYR A 367 12.24 17.15 -25.41
N LEU A 368 12.62 16.01 -25.96
CA LEU A 368 12.37 14.69 -25.40
C LEU A 368 13.67 13.90 -25.43
N ARG A 369 14.04 13.32 -24.29
CA ARG A 369 15.14 12.37 -24.17
C ARG A 369 14.66 11.14 -23.42
N VAL A 370 14.87 9.97 -24.01
CA VAL A 370 14.75 8.69 -23.30
C VAL A 370 16.02 8.51 -22.46
N LEU A 371 15.88 8.61 -21.14
CA LEU A 371 16.98 8.38 -20.20
C LEU A 371 17.36 6.90 -20.15
N GLY A 372 16.39 6.01 -20.32
CA GLY A 372 16.64 4.57 -20.45
C GLY A 372 15.35 3.77 -20.56
N CYS A 373 15.47 2.56 -21.09
CA CYS A 373 14.44 1.53 -21.11
C CYS A 373 15.07 0.29 -20.50
N TYR A 374 14.53 -0.24 -19.42
CA TYR A 374 15.21 -1.26 -18.63
C TYR A 374 14.21 -2.19 -17.93
N PRO A 375 14.61 -3.43 -17.60
CA PRO A 375 13.74 -4.38 -16.91
C PRO A 375 13.23 -3.78 -15.61
N ARG A 376 11.91 -3.78 -15.44
CA ARG A 376 11.27 -3.29 -14.23
C ARG A 376 11.43 -4.33 -13.14
N LYS A 377 11.96 -3.93 -11.98
CA LYS A 377 11.88 -4.81 -10.80
C LYS A 377 10.51 -4.64 -10.16
N ALA A 378 9.83 -5.76 -9.96
CA ALA A 378 8.58 -5.78 -9.22
C ALA A 378 8.80 -5.26 -7.79
N ASP A 379 7.88 -4.45 -7.30
CA ASP A 379 7.85 -4.07 -5.90
C ASP A 379 7.67 -5.36 -5.05
N PRO A 380 8.62 -5.70 -4.15
CA PRO A 380 8.54 -6.89 -3.32
C PRO A 380 7.26 -6.94 -2.46
N SER A 381 6.64 -5.78 -2.18
CA SER A 381 5.39 -5.68 -1.42
C SER A 381 4.14 -5.97 -2.27
N LEU A 382 4.23 -5.90 -3.60
CA LEU A 382 3.12 -6.09 -4.54
C LEU A 382 3.06 -7.48 -5.19
N GLN A 383 4.01 -8.38 -4.90
CA GLN A 383 4.08 -9.71 -5.52
C GLN A 383 4.19 -10.86 -4.53
N VAL A 384 3.28 -10.89 -3.55
CA VAL A 384 2.90 -12.16 -2.93
C VAL A 384 1.61 -12.63 -3.61
N PRO A 385 1.67 -13.59 -4.57
CA PRO A 385 0.49 -14.36 -4.89
C PRO A 385 -0.03 -14.99 -3.60
N ARG A 386 -1.23 -14.59 -3.16
CA ARG A 386 -1.93 -15.15 -2.00
C ARG A 386 -2.50 -16.55 -2.30
N ASP A 387 -2.31 -17.03 -3.54
CA ASP A 387 -3.10 -18.09 -4.17
C ASP A 387 -2.24 -19.32 -4.52
N VAL A 388 -1.42 -19.79 -3.58
CA VAL A 388 -0.76 -21.11 -3.71
C VAL A 388 -1.70 -22.15 -3.11
N ASP A 389 -2.29 -22.99 -3.96
CA ASP A 389 -3.24 -24.02 -3.57
C ASP A 389 -2.51 -25.25 -3.01
N LEU A 390 -2.77 -25.57 -1.75
CA LEU A 390 -2.16 -26.66 -1.01
C LEU A 390 -3.09 -27.87 -0.87
N SER A 391 -4.21 -27.92 -1.59
CA SER A 391 -5.16 -29.03 -1.54
C SER A 391 -4.70 -30.24 -2.40
N PRO A 392 -4.81 -31.50 -1.96
CA PRO A 392 -4.30 -32.67 -2.71
C PRO A 392 -4.81 -32.75 -4.16
N ALA A 393 -3.96 -33.18 -5.11
CA ALA A 393 -4.36 -33.36 -6.51
C ALA A 393 -5.22 -34.63 -6.65
N GLU A 394 -6.45 -34.51 -7.14
CA GLU A 394 -7.30 -35.64 -7.50
C GLU A 394 -7.01 -36.10 -8.94
N GLU A 395 -6.82 -37.40 -9.11
CA GLU A 395 -6.56 -38.09 -10.37
C GLU A 395 -7.76 -38.05 -11.31
N ALA A 396 -7.48 -37.88 -12.60
CA ALA A 396 -8.44 -37.73 -13.68
C ALA A 396 -9.33 -38.98 -13.87
N ALA A 397 -10.65 -38.79 -13.83
CA ALA A 397 -11.66 -39.75 -14.29
C ALA A 397 -12.65 -39.06 -15.26
N ALA A 398 -13.10 -39.84 -16.25
CA ALA A 398 -13.79 -39.46 -17.48
C ALA A 398 -15.20 -38.80 -17.30
N PRO A 399 -15.75 -38.12 -18.33
CA PRO A 399 -16.84 -37.16 -18.17
C PRO A 399 -18.23 -37.84 -18.13
N GLY A 400 -18.97 -37.60 -17.05
CA GLY A 400 -20.41 -37.88 -16.89
C GLY A 400 -21.16 -36.59 -16.52
N PRO A 401 -22.49 -36.54 -16.71
CA PRO A 401 -23.20 -35.32 -17.08
C PRO A 401 -23.32 -34.28 -15.94
N ALA A 402 -23.30 -33.02 -16.37
CA ALA A 402 -23.20 -31.81 -15.57
C ALA A 402 -24.10 -31.78 -14.32
N ALA A 403 -23.45 -31.78 -13.16
CA ALA A 403 -23.94 -31.17 -11.92
C ALA A 403 -23.08 -29.94 -11.62
N PRO A 404 -23.64 -28.83 -11.13
CA PRO A 404 -22.97 -27.53 -11.10
C PRO A 404 -21.79 -27.54 -10.11
N PRO A 405 -20.71 -26.79 -10.40
CA PRO A 405 -19.46 -26.92 -9.68
C PRO A 405 -19.60 -26.38 -8.25
N LEU A 406 -19.20 -27.21 -7.28
CA LEU A 406 -18.83 -26.80 -5.93
C LEU A 406 -17.72 -25.75 -6.04
N ALA A 407 -18.03 -24.53 -5.63
CA ALA A 407 -17.14 -23.40 -5.77
C ALA A 407 -16.01 -23.43 -4.73
N SER A 408 -14.78 -23.31 -5.22
CA SER A 408 -13.55 -23.20 -4.44
C SER A 408 -13.54 -21.90 -3.61
N GLU A 409 -13.38 -22.03 -2.29
CA GLU A 409 -13.16 -20.89 -1.39
C GLU A 409 -11.82 -20.19 -1.73
N SER A 410 -11.88 -18.97 -2.27
CA SER A 410 -10.71 -18.11 -2.33
C SER A 410 -10.32 -17.70 -0.90
N LYS A 411 -9.03 -17.79 -0.55
CA LYS A 411 -8.51 -17.32 0.75
C LYS A 411 -8.44 -15.80 0.77
N VAL A 412 -9.60 -15.16 0.85
CA VAL A 412 -9.73 -13.73 1.03
C VAL A 412 -9.19 -13.34 2.41
N ALA A 413 -8.47 -12.22 2.53
CA ALA A 413 -7.83 -11.79 3.79
C ALA A 413 -8.80 -11.42 4.93
N TYR A 414 -10.11 -11.44 4.66
CA TYR A 414 -11.20 -11.18 5.59
C TYR A 414 -12.23 -12.34 5.55
N PRO A 415 -11.85 -13.56 5.95
CA PRO A 415 -12.66 -14.77 5.74
C PRO A 415 -13.99 -14.81 6.51
N LEU A 416 -14.14 -13.98 7.57
CA LEU A 416 -15.38 -13.86 8.33
C LEU A 416 -16.33 -12.81 7.74
N ALA A 417 -15.81 -11.78 7.09
CA ALA A 417 -16.62 -10.77 6.39
C ALA A 417 -16.89 -11.14 4.93
N ALA A 418 -16.11 -12.06 4.36
CA ALA A 418 -16.18 -12.43 2.95
C ALA A 418 -17.46 -13.20 2.62
N ARG A 419 -18.06 -12.87 1.48
CA ARG A 419 -19.16 -13.64 0.91
C ARG A 419 -18.63 -14.95 0.32
N ARG A 420 -19.19 -16.09 0.69
CA ARG A 420 -18.77 -17.41 0.17
C ARG A 420 -19.69 -17.87 -0.95
N ALA A 421 -19.12 -18.66 -1.86
CA ALA A 421 -19.91 -19.27 -2.92
C ALA A 421 -20.73 -20.43 -2.33
N GLY A 422 -22.05 -20.39 -2.51
CA GLY A 422 -23.01 -21.24 -1.82
C GLY A 422 -23.83 -20.53 -0.72
N ASP A 423 -23.47 -19.29 -0.34
CA ASP A 423 -24.31 -18.41 0.50
C ASP A 423 -25.51 -17.83 -0.29
N GLU A 424 -26.22 -18.69 -1.03
CA GLU A 424 -27.50 -18.32 -1.67
C GLU A 424 -28.58 -18.08 -0.60
N ALA A 425 -28.40 -18.65 0.60
CA ALA A 425 -29.23 -18.44 1.78
C ALA A 425 -28.71 -17.30 2.69
N GLY A 426 -28.76 -16.07 2.18
CA GLY A 426 -29.00 -14.89 3.02
C GLY A 426 -27.78 -14.06 3.42
N ARG A 427 -27.74 -12.82 2.91
CA ARG A 427 -26.97 -11.72 3.53
C ARG A 427 -27.20 -11.72 5.04
N THR A 428 -26.19 -11.32 5.81
CA THR A 428 -26.35 -11.15 7.26
C THR A 428 -27.46 -10.14 7.52
N LEU A 429 -28.45 -10.56 8.29
CA LEU A 429 -29.49 -9.68 8.79
C LEU A 429 -29.08 -9.17 10.16
N VAL A 430 -28.98 -7.85 10.31
CA VAL A 430 -28.58 -7.21 11.57
C VAL A 430 -29.80 -6.55 12.21
N LYS A 431 -30.27 -7.12 13.32
CA LYS A 431 -31.41 -6.60 14.07
C LYS A 431 -30.96 -5.53 15.06
N VAL A 432 -31.60 -4.37 15.01
CA VAL A 432 -31.41 -3.22 15.91
C VAL A 432 -32.79 -2.82 16.42
N GLY A 433 -33.10 -3.14 17.67
CA GLY A 433 -34.48 -3.05 18.18
C GLY A 433 -35.43 -3.93 17.37
N ASP A 434 -36.47 -3.33 16.79
CA ASP A 434 -37.43 -3.96 15.88
C ASP A 434 -37.04 -3.87 14.38
N VAL A 435 -35.96 -3.16 14.05
CA VAL A 435 -35.51 -2.89 12.68
C VAL A 435 -34.46 -3.91 12.23
N VAL A 436 -34.50 -4.35 10.97
CA VAL A 436 -33.51 -5.31 10.43
C VAL A 436 -32.81 -4.74 9.20
N PHE A 437 -31.50 -4.48 9.32
CA PHE A 437 -30.66 -4.11 8.20
C PHE A 437 -30.39 -5.34 7.31
N GLY A 438 -30.47 -5.16 6.00
CA GLY A 438 -30.24 -6.21 4.99
C GLY A 438 -31.51 -6.87 4.43
N GLU A 439 -32.69 -6.65 5.05
CA GLU A 439 -33.98 -7.15 4.54
C GLU A 439 -34.72 -6.13 3.65
N GLY A 440 -34.43 -4.84 3.85
CA GLY A 440 -35.02 -3.73 3.10
C GLY A 440 -34.20 -2.46 3.31
N PHE A 441 -34.70 -1.34 2.81
CA PHE A 441 -34.01 -0.05 2.90
C PHE A 441 -34.35 0.66 4.22
N VAL A 442 -33.36 0.80 5.10
CA VAL A 442 -33.50 1.45 6.41
C VAL A 442 -33.02 2.90 6.36
N VAL A 443 -33.81 3.83 6.90
CA VAL A 443 -33.39 5.23 7.07
C VAL A 443 -33.08 5.50 8.54
N VAL A 444 -31.81 5.75 8.82
CA VAL A 444 -31.28 6.22 10.10
C VAL A 444 -31.20 7.75 10.04
N ALA A 445 -31.82 8.45 10.98
CA ALA A 445 -31.89 9.91 10.94
C ALA A 445 -31.89 10.51 12.34
N GLY A 446 -31.49 11.77 12.44
CA GLY A 446 -31.39 12.49 13.70
C GLY A 446 -30.24 13.49 13.69
N PRO A 447 -30.01 14.22 14.78
CA PRO A 447 -29.04 15.29 14.81
C PRO A 447 -27.60 14.79 14.71
N CYS A 448 -26.71 15.69 14.28
CA CYS A 448 -25.28 15.41 14.29
C CYS A 448 -24.79 15.13 15.71
N ALA A 449 -25.11 16.04 16.64
CA ALA A 449 -24.78 15.99 18.06
C ALA A 449 -26.06 16.05 18.92
N VAL A 450 -26.01 15.48 20.12
CA VAL A 450 -27.05 15.74 21.13
C VAL A 450 -26.73 17.07 21.81
N GLU A 451 -27.54 18.09 21.55
CA GLU A 451 -27.30 19.46 22.03
C GLU A 451 -28.13 19.79 23.28
N ASN A 452 -29.41 19.39 23.29
CA ASN A 452 -30.31 19.51 24.42
C ASN A 452 -31.55 18.60 24.22
N GLU A 453 -32.38 18.48 25.25
CA GLU A 453 -33.55 17.60 25.25
C GLU A 453 -34.60 17.98 24.18
N GLY A 454 -35.01 19.25 24.12
CA GLY A 454 -36.02 19.70 23.16
C GLY A 454 -35.60 19.44 21.71
N GLN A 455 -34.35 19.74 21.39
CA GLN A 455 -33.75 19.51 20.07
C GLN A 455 -33.79 18.02 19.66
N VAL A 456 -33.44 17.11 20.56
CA VAL A 456 -33.42 15.67 20.26
C VAL A 456 -34.83 15.10 20.16
N PHE A 457 -35.75 15.52 21.03
CA PHE A 457 -37.14 15.04 21.03
C PHE A 457 -37.87 15.50 19.77
N GLU A 458 -37.69 16.76 19.37
CA GLU A 458 -38.26 17.26 18.12
C GLU A 458 -37.69 16.53 16.91
N ALA A 459 -36.37 16.29 16.87
CA ALA A 459 -35.77 15.49 15.80
C ALA A 459 -36.30 14.05 15.80
N ALA A 460 -36.44 13.40 16.95
CA ALA A 460 -36.98 12.04 17.07
C ALA A 460 -38.43 11.95 16.56
N ARG A 461 -39.27 12.93 16.91
CA ARG A 461 -40.62 13.07 16.40
C ARG A 461 -40.63 13.18 14.87
N VAL A 462 -39.85 14.10 14.31
CA VAL A 462 -39.73 14.30 12.85
C VAL A 462 -39.24 13.04 12.15
N VAL A 463 -38.25 12.34 12.72
CA VAL A 463 -37.73 11.09 12.18
C VAL A 463 -38.83 10.03 12.15
N ARG A 464 -39.56 9.83 13.25
CA ARG A 464 -40.64 8.84 13.34
C ARG A 464 -41.79 9.16 12.38
N GLU A 465 -42.31 10.38 12.40
CA GLU A 465 -43.42 10.82 11.56
C GLU A 465 -43.06 10.85 10.06
N GLY A 466 -41.82 11.25 9.74
CA GLY A 466 -41.31 11.25 8.37
C GLY A 466 -41.07 9.85 7.80
N GLY A 467 -41.00 8.82 8.67
CA GLY A 467 -40.82 7.41 8.31
C GLY A 467 -39.39 6.90 8.39
N GLY A 468 -38.51 7.60 9.10
CA GLY A 468 -37.25 7.03 9.56
C GLY A 468 -37.47 6.01 10.67
N ARG A 469 -36.55 5.04 10.81
CA ARG A 469 -36.74 3.87 11.68
C ARG A 469 -35.70 3.73 12.78
N VAL A 470 -34.60 4.46 12.71
CA VAL A 470 -33.55 4.45 13.74
C VAL A 470 -33.12 5.89 14.03
N LEU A 471 -33.06 6.25 15.31
CA LEU A 471 -32.63 7.58 15.75
C LEU A 471 -31.12 7.61 15.93
N ARG A 472 -30.43 8.55 15.28
CA ARG A 472 -29.01 8.82 15.54
C ARG A 472 -28.80 10.07 16.38
N GLY A 473 -27.73 10.11 17.16
CA GLY A 473 -27.28 11.33 17.86
C GLY A 473 -25.89 11.15 18.45
N GLY A 474 -24.93 12.02 18.09
CA GLY A 474 -23.57 11.93 18.63
C GLY A 474 -23.48 12.51 20.04
N VAL A 475 -23.16 11.68 21.04
CA VAL A 475 -23.03 12.12 22.44
C VAL A 475 -21.62 12.58 22.80
N PHE A 476 -20.62 12.11 22.04
CA PHE A 476 -19.24 12.59 22.06
C PHE A 476 -18.86 13.20 20.70
N LYS A 477 -18.03 14.26 20.70
CA LYS A 477 -17.53 14.89 19.47
C LYS A 477 -16.01 15.05 19.48
N PRO A 478 -15.27 14.42 18.54
CA PRO A 478 -13.85 14.64 18.38
C PRO A 478 -13.63 16.00 17.72
N ARG A 479 -13.16 16.99 18.48
CA ARG A 479 -12.87 18.33 17.96
C ARG A 479 -11.37 18.63 18.00
N THR A 480 -10.90 19.22 16.91
CA THR A 480 -9.52 19.71 16.77
C THR A 480 -9.22 20.85 17.74
N SER A 481 -10.25 21.61 18.14
CA SER A 481 -10.15 22.65 19.17
C SER A 481 -10.75 22.15 20.49
N PRO A 482 -10.05 22.31 21.63
CA PRO A 482 -10.59 21.95 22.94
C PRO A 482 -11.73 22.87 23.40
N TYR A 483 -11.92 24.03 22.76
CA TYR A 483 -12.96 25.01 23.09
C TYR A 483 -14.26 24.82 22.31
N ALA A 484 -14.26 23.94 21.32
CA ALA A 484 -15.48 23.59 20.58
C ALA A 484 -16.37 22.67 21.44
N PHE A 485 -17.67 22.64 21.13
CA PHE A 485 -18.61 21.73 21.79
C PHE A 485 -18.17 20.26 21.63
N GLN A 486 -17.93 19.60 22.76
CA GLN A 486 -17.41 18.22 22.86
C GLN A 486 -18.52 17.16 22.93
N GLY A 487 -19.80 17.58 22.95
CA GLY A 487 -20.94 16.73 23.25
C GLY A 487 -21.30 16.72 24.74
N LEU A 488 -22.50 16.25 25.07
CA LEU A 488 -22.99 16.14 26.45
C LEU A 488 -22.55 14.85 27.17
N GLY A 489 -21.79 13.98 26.50
CA GLY A 489 -21.34 12.70 27.04
C GLY A 489 -22.50 11.83 27.51
N MET A 490 -22.37 11.19 28.67
CA MET A 490 -23.39 10.27 29.20
C MET A 490 -24.75 10.95 29.46
N ALA A 491 -24.78 12.23 29.84
CA ALA A 491 -26.04 12.96 29.97
C ALA A 491 -26.75 13.11 28.61
N GLY A 492 -25.97 13.25 27.53
CA GLY A 492 -26.50 13.21 26.17
C GLY A 492 -27.04 11.84 25.77
N LEU A 493 -26.42 10.76 26.25
CA LEU A 493 -26.91 9.39 26.02
C LEU A 493 -28.28 9.19 26.68
N ASP A 494 -28.45 9.65 27.93
CA ASP A 494 -29.73 9.55 28.65
C ASP A 494 -30.86 10.31 27.92
N ILE A 495 -30.57 11.49 27.36
CA ILE A 495 -31.52 12.24 26.52
C ILE A 495 -31.88 11.43 25.28
N LEU A 496 -30.89 10.88 24.58
CA LEU A 496 -31.09 10.13 23.34
C LEU A 496 -31.91 8.85 23.57
N VAL A 497 -31.65 8.14 24.67
CA VAL A 497 -32.40 6.94 25.08
C VAL A 497 -33.86 7.29 25.35
N ARG A 498 -34.13 8.35 26.13
CA ARG A 498 -35.52 8.77 26.43
C ARG A 498 -36.28 9.17 25.17
N ALA A 499 -35.65 9.93 24.28
CA ALA A 499 -36.26 10.30 23.00
C ALA A 499 -36.54 9.08 22.13
N GLY A 500 -35.60 8.12 22.04
CA GLY A 500 -35.81 6.87 21.32
C GLY A 500 -36.99 6.06 21.87
N GLN A 501 -37.11 5.97 23.19
CA GLN A 501 -38.22 5.29 23.86
C GLN A 501 -39.57 5.97 23.60
N GLU A 502 -39.63 7.30 23.73
CA GLU A 502 -40.88 8.06 23.53
C GLU A 502 -41.45 7.90 22.12
N TYR A 503 -40.59 7.93 21.10
CA TYR A 503 -41.01 7.85 19.70
C TYR A 503 -40.90 6.44 19.10
N GLY A 504 -40.54 5.43 19.90
CA GLY A 504 -40.42 4.05 19.46
C GLY A 504 -39.36 3.87 18.36
N LEU A 505 -38.19 4.47 18.55
CA LEU A 505 -37.04 4.42 17.65
C LEU A 505 -35.84 3.81 18.40
N PRO A 506 -35.27 2.69 17.94
CA PRO A 506 -33.97 2.24 18.43
C PRO A 506 -32.89 3.29 18.13
N ILE A 507 -31.87 3.36 18.98
CA ILE A 507 -30.86 4.42 18.90
C ILE A 507 -29.49 3.92 18.44
N VAL A 508 -28.80 4.74 17.66
CA VAL A 508 -27.39 4.57 17.31
C VAL A 508 -26.57 5.79 17.71
N THR A 509 -25.46 5.56 18.41
CA THR A 509 -24.54 6.64 18.81
C THR A 509 -23.08 6.20 18.69
N GLU A 510 -22.18 7.18 18.52
CA GLU A 510 -20.77 6.94 18.30
C GLU A 510 -20.01 6.74 19.62
N VAL A 511 -19.16 5.70 19.66
CA VAL A 511 -18.19 5.49 20.74
C VAL A 511 -16.82 5.86 20.22
N MET A 512 -16.06 6.62 21.02
CA MET A 512 -14.75 7.15 20.62
C MET A 512 -13.56 6.50 21.32
N SER A 513 -13.78 5.86 22.47
CA SER A 513 -12.74 5.24 23.28
C SER A 513 -13.17 3.83 23.74
N PRO A 514 -12.22 2.88 23.94
CA PRO A 514 -12.55 1.56 24.47
C PRO A 514 -13.26 1.60 25.83
N GLU A 515 -12.86 2.53 26.70
CA GLU A 515 -13.38 2.66 28.08
C GLU A 515 -14.86 3.04 28.14
N ASP A 516 -15.38 3.66 27.08
CA ASP A 516 -16.78 4.08 27.00
C ASP A 516 -17.68 3.00 26.39
N VAL A 517 -17.12 1.94 25.78
CA VAL A 517 -17.89 0.93 25.02
C VAL A 517 -18.96 0.27 25.89
N GLU A 518 -18.59 -0.25 27.05
CA GLU A 518 -19.51 -0.95 27.95
C GLU A 518 -20.66 -0.02 28.39
N LYS A 519 -20.33 1.20 28.83
CA LYS A 519 -21.30 2.17 29.33
C LYS A 519 -22.29 2.61 28.24
N VAL A 520 -21.80 2.87 27.03
CA VAL A 520 -22.66 3.26 25.91
C VAL A 520 -23.51 2.08 25.44
N ALA A 521 -22.97 0.85 25.42
CA ALA A 521 -23.69 -0.35 25.02
C ALA A 521 -24.90 -0.68 25.93
N LEU A 522 -24.88 -0.25 27.19
CA LEU A 522 -26.02 -0.41 28.11
C LEU A 522 -27.25 0.40 27.66
N GLY A 523 -27.02 1.61 27.11
CA GLY A 523 -28.10 2.51 26.68
C GLY A 523 -28.43 2.41 25.19
N ALA A 524 -27.44 2.21 24.32
CA ALA A 524 -27.62 2.25 22.88
C ALA A 524 -27.96 0.87 22.27
N ASP A 525 -28.83 0.85 21.27
CA ASP A 525 -29.19 -0.37 20.53
C ASP A 525 -28.14 -0.75 19.48
N MET A 526 -27.38 0.23 19.00
CA MET A 526 -26.29 0.06 18.04
C MET A 526 -25.15 1.03 18.35
N LEU A 527 -23.91 0.54 18.26
CA LEU A 527 -22.70 1.34 18.43
C LEU A 527 -22.16 1.77 17.07
N GLN A 528 -21.90 3.06 16.88
CA GLN A 528 -21.22 3.56 15.69
C GLN A 528 -19.71 3.70 15.94
N ILE A 529 -18.91 3.19 15.01
CA ILE A 529 -17.50 3.55 14.87
C ILE A 529 -17.38 4.56 13.74
N GLY A 530 -16.99 5.79 14.09
CA GLY A 530 -16.80 6.87 13.12
C GLY A 530 -15.58 6.64 12.22
N ALA A 531 -15.57 7.32 11.06
CA ALA A 531 -14.55 7.16 10.03
C ALA A 531 -13.10 7.37 10.53
N ARG A 532 -12.89 8.25 11.52
CA ARG A 532 -11.57 8.50 12.12
C ARG A 532 -11.07 7.34 12.99
N ASN A 533 -11.98 6.55 13.51
CA ASN A 533 -11.72 5.42 14.39
C ASN A 533 -11.83 4.06 13.67
N MET A 534 -12.08 4.04 12.36
CA MET A 534 -12.20 2.79 11.59
C MET A 534 -10.93 1.91 11.71
N GLN A 535 -9.76 2.50 11.92
CA GLN A 535 -8.50 1.76 12.12
C GLN A 535 -8.01 1.78 13.58
N ASN A 536 -8.86 2.20 14.52
CA ASN A 536 -8.57 2.10 15.95
C ASN A 536 -8.83 0.65 16.41
N PHE A 537 -7.88 -0.25 16.17
CA PHE A 537 -8.05 -1.68 16.41
C PHE A 537 -8.31 -2.05 17.87
N ALA A 538 -7.86 -1.25 18.83
CA ALA A 538 -8.19 -1.44 20.24
C ALA A 538 -9.68 -1.23 20.47
N LEU A 539 -10.23 -0.12 19.95
CA LEU A 539 -11.67 0.16 20.00
C LEU A 539 -12.49 -0.88 19.23
N LEU A 540 -12.04 -1.31 18.04
CA LEU A 540 -12.74 -2.33 17.23
C LEU A 540 -12.85 -3.68 17.96
N LYS A 541 -11.79 -4.10 18.65
CA LYS A 541 -11.83 -5.33 19.47
C LYS A 541 -12.80 -5.19 20.63
N GLU A 542 -12.79 -4.04 21.31
CA GLU A 542 -13.67 -3.78 22.46
C GLU A 542 -15.16 -3.76 22.05
N VAL A 543 -15.52 -3.05 20.98
CA VAL A 543 -16.91 -3.10 20.46
C VAL A 543 -17.29 -4.48 19.95
N GLY A 544 -16.34 -5.25 19.44
CA GLY A 544 -16.53 -6.66 19.08
C GLY A 544 -16.82 -7.56 20.29
N GLN A 545 -16.40 -7.20 21.49
CA GLN A 545 -16.72 -7.94 22.72
C GLN A 545 -18.06 -7.52 23.33
N SER A 546 -18.54 -6.31 23.03
CA SER A 546 -19.83 -5.79 23.54
C SER A 546 -21.06 -6.57 23.05
N LYS A 547 -20.94 -7.30 21.92
CA LYS A 547 -22.03 -8.01 21.21
C LYS A 547 -23.21 -7.14 20.76
N ARG A 548 -23.16 -5.82 20.95
CA ARG A 548 -24.14 -4.86 20.41
C ARG A 548 -23.94 -4.74 18.89
N PRO A 549 -25.00 -4.57 18.07
CA PRO A 549 -24.84 -4.24 16.66
C PRO A 549 -23.88 -3.07 16.44
N VAL A 550 -23.00 -3.17 15.43
CA VAL A 550 -21.98 -2.16 15.14
C VAL A 550 -22.19 -1.54 13.76
N LEU A 551 -22.26 -0.22 13.70
CA LEU A 551 -22.21 0.55 12.46
C LEU A 551 -20.78 1.00 12.20
N LEU A 552 -20.10 0.39 11.24
CA LEU A 552 -18.71 0.70 10.90
C LEU A 552 -18.64 1.65 9.71
N LYS A 553 -18.22 2.90 9.95
CA LYS A 553 -18.03 3.90 8.88
C LYS A 553 -16.66 3.77 8.22
N ARG A 554 -16.64 3.77 6.90
CA ARG A 554 -15.39 3.79 6.10
C ARG A 554 -14.52 4.98 6.46
N GLY A 555 -13.22 4.74 6.64
CA GLY A 555 -12.21 5.77 6.79
C GLY A 555 -12.05 6.55 5.49
N MET A 556 -11.95 7.88 5.59
CA MET A 556 -11.85 8.76 4.41
C MET A 556 -10.59 8.51 3.56
N MET A 557 -9.57 7.84 4.09
CA MET A 557 -8.34 7.49 3.38
C MET A 557 -8.24 5.99 3.09
N SER A 558 -9.30 5.22 3.31
CA SER A 558 -9.25 3.76 3.31
C SER A 558 -9.87 3.15 2.05
N SER A 559 -9.24 2.09 1.55
CA SER A 559 -9.78 1.21 0.52
C SER A 559 -10.95 0.36 1.04
N VAL A 560 -11.67 -0.28 0.12
CA VAL A 560 -12.74 -1.23 0.46
C VAL A 560 -12.19 -2.45 1.21
N GLU A 561 -11.00 -2.94 0.85
CA GLU A 561 -10.36 -4.06 1.54
C GLU A 561 -10.02 -3.71 2.99
N GLU A 562 -9.51 -2.50 3.26
CA GLU A 562 -9.23 -2.05 4.64
C GLU A 562 -10.50 -1.89 5.48
N LEU A 563 -11.62 -1.47 4.88
CA LEU A 563 -12.92 -1.47 5.57
C LEU A 563 -13.37 -2.89 5.93
N LEU A 564 -13.21 -3.85 5.01
CA LEU A 564 -13.58 -5.25 5.27
C LEU A 564 -12.65 -5.90 6.30
N LEU A 565 -11.35 -5.55 6.32
CA LEU A 565 -10.43 -5.96 7.38
C LEU A 565 -10.78 -5.33 8.73
N ALA A 566 -11.21 -4.06 8.76
CA ALA A 566 -11.71 -3.44 10.00
C ALA A 566 -12.97 -4.15 10.51
N ALA A 567 -13.88 -4.56 9.63
CA ALA A 567 -15.03 -5.39 9.99
C ALA A 567 -14.57 -6.78 10.50
N GLU A 568 -13.57 -7.39 9.86
CA GLU A 568 -12.96 -8.66 10.28
C GLU A 568 -12.45 -8.61 11.73
N TYR A 569 -11.89 -7.48 12.19
CA TYR A 569 -11.49 -7.30 13.59
C TYR A 569 -12.68 -7.40 14.57
N ILE A 570 -13.83 -6.81 14.22
CA ILE A 570 -15.05 -6.88 15.04
C ILE A 570 -15.62 -8.32 15.02
N LEU A 571 -15.66 -8.93 13.83
CA LEU A 571 -16.17 -10.29 13.63
C LEU A 571 -15.31 -11.35 14.35
N SER A 572 -13.99 -11.21 14.31
CA SER A 572 -13.04 -12.11 14.97
C SER A 572 -13.03 -11.96 16.48
N ALA A 573 -13.39 -10.78 17.01
CA ALA A 573 -13.64 -10.56 18.43
C ALA A 573 -14.96 -11.18 18.93
N GLY A 574 -15.78 -11.74 18.02
CA GLY A 574 -16.95 -12.56 18.35
C GLY A 574 -18.31 -11.92 18.07
N ASN A 575 -18.36 -10.70 17.51
CA ASN A 575 -19.61 -10.01 17.19
C ASN A 575 -19.92 -10.07 15.70
N ARG A 576 -20.95 -10.84 15.33
CA ARG A 576 -21.41 -11.07 13.95
C ARG A 576 -22.36 -9.97 13.43
N HIS A 577 -22.71 -8.98 14.24
CA HIS A 577 -23.74 -7.98 13.94
C HIS A 577 -23.11 -6.67 13.46
N VAL A 578 -22.56 -6.67 12.24
CA VAL A 578 -21.88 -5.50 11.66
C VAL A 578 -22.63 -4.98 10.44
N VAL A 579 -22.86 -3.65 10.40
CA VAL A 579 -23.36 -2.91 9.24
C VAL A 579 -22.25 -2.00 8.73
N LEU A 580 -21.94 -2.08 7.45
CA LEU A 580 -20.92 -1.25 6.81
C LEU A 580 -21.54 0.06 6.33
N CYS A 581 -20.81 1.15 6.43
CA CYS A 581 -21.27 2.47 6.00
C CYS A 581 -20.24 3.17 5.11
N GLU A 582 -20.55 3.31 3.83
CA GLU A 582 -19.82 4.18 2.92
C GLU A 582 -20.15 5.64 3.24
N ARG A 583 -19.15 6.53 3.30
CA ARG A 583 -19.30 7.91 3.79
C ARG A 583 -18.42 8.94 3.07
N GLY A 584 -17.85 8.54 1.94
CA GLY A 584 -16.96 9.30 1.10
C GLY A 584 -15.49 9.17 1.48
N ILE A 585 -14.66 9.18 0.43
CA ILE A 585 -13.21 9.15 0.48
C ILE A 585 -12.63 10.53 0.12
N ARG A 586 -11.44 10.82 0.63
CA ARG A 586 -10.68 12.01 0.28
C ARG A 586 -10.06 11.82 -1.09
N THR A 587 -10.25 12.80 -1.94
CA THR A 587 -9.64 12.86 -3.27
C THR A 587 -9.01 14.23 -3.46
N PHE A 588 -8.65 14.57 -4.68
CA PHE A 588 -8.22 15.93 -5.05
C PHE A 588 -9.41 16.91 -5.16
N GLU A 589 -10.65 16.42 -5.22
CA GLU A 589 -11.85 17.24 -5.36
C GLU A 589 -12.16 18.01 -4.07
N THR A 590 -12.50 19.30 -4.21
CA THR A 590 -12.71 20.23 -3.08
C THR A 590 -14.13 20.81 -3.00
N SER A 591 -14.97 20.58 -4.01
CA SER A 591 -16.37 21.07 -4.09
C SER A 591 -17.32 20.36 -3.13
N THR A 592 -16.91 19.21 -2.60
CA THR A 592 -17.63 18.42 -1.58
C THR A 592 -16.68 18.04 -0.46
N ARG A 593 -17.19 17.79 0.74
CA ARG A 593 -16.36 17.42 1.90
C ARG A 593 -15.53 16.15 1.66
N ASN A 594 -16.11 15.16 0.98
CA ASN A 594 -15.48 13.93 0.50
C ASN A 594 -16.15 13.51 -0.82
N THR A 595 -15.46 12.74 -1.66
CA THR A 595 -16.07 12.11 -2.83
C THR A 595 -16.82 10.87 -2.39
N LEU A 596 -18.15 10.83 -2.55
CA LEU A 596 -18.96 9.65 -2.24
C LEU A 596 -18.71 8.54 -3.27
N ASP A 597 -18.10 7.45 -2.82
CA ASP A 597 -17.81 6.29 -3.66
C ASP A 597 -19.02 5.34 -3.72
N LEU A 598 -20.02 5.67 -4.54
CA LEU A 598 -21.18 4.80 -4.75
C LEU A 598 -20.79 3.44 -5.39
N GLY A 599 -19.66 3.39 -6.10
CA GLY A 599 -19.10 2.14 -6.64
C GLY A 599 -18.77 1.15 -5.52
N ALA A 600 -18.28 1.64 -4.36
CA ALA A 600 -18.01 0.80 -3.20
C ALA A 600 -19.24 0.02 -2.71
N VAL A 601 -20.46 0.54 -2.87
CA VAL A 601 -21.68 -0.19 -2.49
C VAL A 601 -21.77 -1.52 -3.24
N GLN A 602 -21.55 -1.50 -4.56
CA GLN A 602 -21.58 -2.70 -5.38
C GLN A 602 -20.42 -3.65 -5.05
N VAL A 603 -19.22 -3.10 -4.88
CA VAL A 603 -18.03 -3.89 -4.54
C VAL A 603 -18.21 -4.58 -3.18
N LEU A 604 -18.71 -3.86 -2.17
CA LEU A 604 -18.96 -4.41 -0.84
C LEU A 604 -20.02 -5.51 -0.87
N LYS A 605 -21.15 -5.31 -1.58
CA LYS A 605 -22.20 -6.33 -1.69
C LYS A 605 -21.78 -7.56 -2.51
N ALA A 606 -20.80 -7.41 -3.40
CA ALA A 606 -20.20 -8.52 -4.12
C ALA A 606 -19.23 -9.31 -3.24
N ARG A 607 -18.42 -8.61 -2.42
CA ARG A 607 -17.34 -9.21 -1.63
C ARG A 607 -17.72 -9.62 -0.21
N SER A 608 -18.82 -9.10 0.33
CA SER A 608 -19.24 -9.32 1.71
C SER A 608 -20.72 -9.67 1.81
N HIS A 609 -21.06 -10.45 2.83
CA HIS A 609 -22.45 -10.76 3.20
C HIS A 609 -23.06 -9.71 4.15
N LEU A 610 -22.27 -8.76 4.65
CA LEU A 610 -22.74 -7.74 5.61
C LEU A 610 -23.64 -6.69 4.94
N PRO A 611 -24.64 -6.12 5.64
CA PRO A 611 -25.42 -4.99 5.13
C PRO A 611 -24.55 -3.76 4.87
N VAL A 612 -24.87 -3.02 3.81
CA VAL A 612 -24.12 -1.83 3.38
C VAL A 612 -25.06 -0.63 3.28
N ILE A 613 -24.86 0.38 4.12
CA ILE A 613 -25.58 1.66 4.08
C ILE A 613 -24.67 2.80 3.62
N VAL A 614 -25.25 3.97 3.36
CA VAL A 614 -24.53 5.16 2.89
C VAL A 614 -24.80 6.39 3.77
N ASP A 615 -23.78 7.19 4.03
CA ASP A 615 -23.88 8.50 4.70
C ASP A 615 -23.71 9.65 3.68
N PRO A 616 -24.81 10.12 3.06
CA PRO A 616 -24.73 11.22 2.10
C PRO A 616 -24.48 12.58 2.79
N SER A 617 -24.84 12.73 4.08
CA SER A 617 -24.67 13.98 4.82
C SER A 617 -23.20 14.33 5.00
N HIS A 618 -22.40 13.44 5.60
CA HIS A 618 -20.99 13.70 5.83
C HIS A 618 -20.13 13.55 4.57
N ALA A 619 -20.56 12.74 3.61
CA ALA A 619 -19.85 12.62 2.34
C ALA A 619 -19.91 13.96 1.60
N MET A 620 -21.12 14.51 1.41
CA MET A 620 -21.29 15.75 0.65
C MET A 620 -20.89 16.99 1.46
N GLY A 621 -21.29 17.05 2.72
CA GLY A 621 -21.12 18.24 3.58
C GLY A 621 -22.02 19.42 3.19
N ILE A 622 -23.03 19.19 2.35
CA ILE A 622 -23.91 20.23 1.76
C ILE A 622 -25.35 19.72 1.75
N THR A 623 -26.26 20.39 2.46
CA THR A 623 -27.68 19.98 2.62
C THR A 623 -28.37 19.70 1.28
N ALA A 624 -28.15 20.52 0.25
CA ALA A 624 -28.79 20.38 -1.07
C ALA A 624 -28.44 19.06 -1.78
N PHE A 625 -27.29 18.44 -1.45
CA PHE A 625 -26.83 17.21 -2.10
C PHE A 625 -27.25 15.94 -1.35
N VAL A 626 -27.75 16.07 -0.12
CA VAL A 626 -28.11 14.93 0.73
C VAL A 626 -29.23 14.11 0.10
N ALA A 627 -30.35 14.73 -0.26
CA ALA A 627 -31.50 14.01 -0.83
C ALA A 627 -31.21 13.37 -2.21
N PRO A 628 -30.57 14.06 -3.18
CA PRO A 628 -30.13 13.42 -4.42
C PRO A 628 -29.20 12.22 -4.19
N MET A 629 -28.23 12.33 -3.28
CA MET A 629 -27.30 11.24 -3.01
C MET A 629 -27.94 10.10 -2.22
N ALA A 630 -28.94 10.36 -1.37
CA ALA A 630 -29.74 9.30 -0.74
C ALA A 630 -30.52 8.48 -1.76
N ARG A 631 -31.12 9.13 -2.78
CA ARG A 631 -31.75 8.43 -3.91
C ARG A 631 -30.73 7.61 -4.70
N ALA A 632 -29.55 8.18 -4.96
CA ALA A 632 -28.48 7.50 -5.67
C ALA A 632 -27.97 6.28 -4.89
N ALA A 633 -27.85 6.36 -3.56
CA ALA A 633 -27.48 5.24 -2.71
C ALA A 633 -28.52 4.09 -2.77
N LEU A 634 -29.81 4.41 -2.70
CA LEU A 634 -30.90 3.45 -2.89
C LEU A 634 -30.83 2.79 -4.27
N ALA A 635 -30.66 3.59 -5.33
CA ALA A 635 -30.53 3.09 -6.70
C ALA A 635 -29.28 2.24 -6.93
N ALA A 636 -28.18 2.57 -6.24
CA ALA A 636 -26.95 1.79 -6.20
C ALA A 636 -27.07 0.52 -5.35
N GLY A 637 -28.25 0.22 -4.79
CA GLY A 637 -28.52 -1.01 -4.07
C GLY A 637 -28.05 -1.04 -2.61
N ALA A 638 -27.81 0.11 -1.97
CA ALA A 638 -27.54 0.17 -0.54
C ALA A 638 -28.75 -0.37 0.26
N ASP A 639 -28.49 -0.95 1.45
CA ASP A 639 -29.49 -1.46 2.38
C ASP A 639 -30.06 -0.35 3.30
N GLY A 640 -29.63 0.89 3.09
CA GLY A 640 -30.10 2.04 3.86
C GLY A 640 -29.25 3.29 3.72
N VAL A 641 -29.65 4.34 4.41
CA VAL A 641 -28.89 5.59 4.56
C VAL A 641 -28.89 6.07 6.01
N ILE A 642 -27.83 6.77 6.38
CA ILE A 642 -27.73 7.54 7.62
C ILE A 642 -27.62 9.03 7.29
N VAL A 643 -28.60 9.83 7.71
CA VAL A 643 -28.70 11.26 7.39
C VAL A 643 -28.76 12.12 8.64
N GLU A 644 -28.36 13.38 8.50
CA GLU A 644 -28.47 14.38 9.57
C GLU A 644 -29.74 15.20 9.42
N VAL A 645 -30.50 15.30 10.50
CA VAL A 645 -31.73 16.10 10.59
C VAL A 645 -31.63 16.97 11.84
N HIS A 646 -31.83 18.27 11.68
CA HIS A 646 -31.85 19.21 12.80
C HIS A 646 -33.10 20.09 12.70
N PRO A 647 -33.82 20.35 13.81
CA PRO A 647 -35.00 21.21 13.78
C PRO A 647 -34.71 22.61 13.25
N ASN A 648 -33.57 23.17 13.65
CA ASN A 648 -33.10 24.48 13.19
C ASN A 648 -31.60 24.41 12.79
N PRO A 649 -31.25 23.97 11.56
CA PRO A 649 -29.85 23.77 11.16
C PRO A 649 -28.98 25.02 11.24
N ALA A 650 -29.57 26.21 11.15
CA ALA A 650 -28.85 27.50 11.22
C ALA A 650 -28.27 27.79 12.61
N GLU A 651 -28.87 27.21 13.67
CA GLU A 651 -28.44 27.37 15.06
C GLU A 651 -27.69 26.15 15.60
N ALA A 652 -27.44 25.13 14.76
CA ALA A 652 -26.80 23.89 15.19
C ALA A 652 -25.36 24.15 15.67
N LEU A 653 -25.01 23.59 16.84
CA LEU A 653 -23.66 23.64 17.41
C LEU A 653 -22.66 22.78 16.63
N CYS A 654 -23.16 21.88 15.78
CA CYS A 654 -22.35 20.94 15.01
C CYS A 654 -22.93 20.68 13.63
N ASP A 655 -22.11 20.88 12.59
CA ASP A 655 -22.34 20.38 11.24
C ASP A 655 -23.70 20.82 10.61
N GLY A 656 -24.20 22.01 10.96
CA GLY A 656 -25.48 22.53 10.45
C GLY A 656 -25.59 22.62 8.92
N ALA A 657 -24.46 22.85 8.21
CA ALA A 657 -24.40 23.01 6.76
C ALA A 657 -24.78 21.75 5.94
N GLN A 658 -24.86 20.58 6.60
CA GLN A 658 -25.19 19.30 5.96
C GLN A 658 -26.45 18.64 6.55
N ALA A 659 -27.07 19.28 7.55
CA ALA A 659 -28.29 18.80 8.19
C ALA A 659 -29.53 19.22 7.38
N LEU A 660 -30.46 18.28 7.20
CA LEU A 660 -31.77 18.53 6.63
C LEU A 660 -32.66 19.22 7.68
N THR A 661 -33.47 20.17 7.21
CA THR A 661 -34.63 20.65 7.99
C THR A 661 -35.71 19.56 8.01
N PRO A 662 -36.70 19.64 8.93
CA PRO A 662 -37.82 18.71 8.96
C PRO A 662 -38.53 18.55 7.61
N ASP A 663 -38.82 19.65 6.92
CA ASP A 663 -39.50 19.63 5.62
C ASP A 663 -38.66 18.94 4.54
N LEU A 664 -37.35 19.21 4.50
CA LEU A 664 -36.45 18.58 3.54
C LEU A 664 -36.28 17.09 3.82
N PHE A 665 -36.30 16.67 5.09
CA PHE A 665 -36.30 15.25 5.45
C PHE A 665 -37.58 14.55 4.98
N VAL A 666 -38.75 15.12 5.23
CA VAL A 666 -40.03 14.56 4.78
C VAL A 666 -40.09 14.48 3.24
N ALA A 667 -39.62 15.52 2.54
CA ALA A 667 -39.52 15.52 1.09
C ALA A 667 -38.59 14.41 0.58
N MET A 668 -37.40 14.26 1.18
CA MET A 668 -36.47 13.17 0.86
C MET A 668 -37.10 11.79 1.08
N MET A 669 -37.84 11.60 2.17
CA MET A 669 -38.54 10.33 2.44
C MET A 669 -39.62 10.04 1.38
N GLY A 670 -40.35 11.05 0.93
CA GLY A 670 -41.30 10.93 -0.18
C GLY A 670 -40.61 10.47 -1.47
N ASP A 671 -39.47 11.08 -1.80
CA ASP A 671 -38.67 10.71 -2.97
C ASP A 671 -38.10 9.29 -2.88
N LEU A 672 -37.57 8.89 -1.72
CA LEU A 672 -37.05 7.55 -1.48
C LEU A 672 -38.13 6.49 -1.65
N ARG A 673 -39.35 6.72 -1.16
CA ARG A 673 -40.48 5.79 -1.36
C ARG A 673 -40.80 5.60 -2.85
N ARG A 674 -40.81 6.67 -3.65
CA ARG A 674 -41.06 6.57 -5.11
C ARG A 674 -39.96 5.78 -5.82
N VAL A 675 -38.70 6.05 -5.49
CA VAL A 675 -37.55 5.31 -6.06
C VAL A 675 -37.58 3.85 -5.62
N ALA A 676 -37.85 3.56 -4.35
CA ALA A 676 -37.93 2.21 -3.81
C ALA A 676 -39.04 1.41 -4.50
N GLN A 677 -40.22 2.01 -4.67
CA GLN A 677 -41.32 1.43 -5.43
C GLN A 677 -40.91 1.09 -6.87
N ALA A 678 -40.24 2.02 -7.57
CA ALA A 678 -39.78 1.81 -8.94
C ALA A 678 -38.73 0.68 -9.05
N LEU A 679 -37.92 0.47 -8.01
CA LEU A 679 -36.89 -0.57 -7.95
C LEU A 679 -37.37 -1.89 -7.33
N GLY A 680 -38.63 -1.97 -6.86
CA GLY A 680 -39.13 -3.13 -6.13
C GLY A 680 -38.47 -3.38 -4.77
N VAL A 681 -37.89 -2.33 -4.16
CA VAL A 681 -37.23 -2.40 -2.85
C VAL A 681 -38.23 -2.07 -1.75
N LYS A 682 -38.31 -2.92 -0.73
CA LYS A 682 -39.12 -2.65 0.47
C LYS A 682 -38.45 -1.59 1.34
N MET A 683 -39.16 -0.52 1.66
CA MET A 683 -38.77 0.42 2.73
C MET A 683 -39.11 -0.19 4.09
N TRP A 684 -38.23 -0.03 5.07
CA TRP A 684 -38.50 -0.46 6.45
C TRP A 684 -39.50 0.44 7.17
#